data_AF-A0A3P8TM32-F1
#
_entry.id   AF-A0A3P8TM32-F1
#
_cell.length_a   1.000
_cell.length_b   1.000
_cell.length_c   1.000
_cell.angle_alpha   90.00
_cell.angle_beta   90.00
_cell.angle_gamma   90.00
#
_symmetry.space_group_name_H-M   'P 1'
#
loop_
_entity.id
_entity.type
_entity.pdbx_description
1 polymer ?
#
loop_
_entity_poly.entity_id
_entity_poly.type
_entity_poly.pdbx_seq_one_letter_code
_entity_poly.pdbx_strand_id
1 'polypeptide(L)'
;MGELFRSEEMTLAQLFLQSEAAYCCVSELGEIGMVQFRDLNPDVNVFQRKFVNEVRRCEEMDRKLRFVEKEIKKANIPIVDTGENPEVPFPRDMIDLEATFEKLENELKEINTNQEALKKNFLELTELKHILRRTQQFFDEMEDPSLLEESSTLLDPNEPNRVAPLRLGFVAGVIGRERIPTFERMLWRVCRGNVFLRQADIEDPLEDPATGDQVHKSVFIIFFQGDQLKNRVKKICEGFRATLYPCPETPQERKEMLAGVNARIEDLQMVLNQTEDHRQRVLQAAAKTVRVWFIKVRKMKAIYHTLNLCNIDVTQKCLIAEVWCPVSDLDSIQFALRRGTEKSGSTVPSILNRMQTKQTPPTYNKTNKFTSGFQNIVDAYGIGNYREINPAPYTIITFPFLFAVMFGDLGHGTLMTCAALYLVLRESRLMAQKNDSEIFNMVFAGRYIILLMGIFSMYTGIIYNDCFSKSLNAFGSGWSVKPMFMPQRGGNWTFDTLNGNSVLQLDPVVDGVFNGPYPIGIDPIWNIAVNKLSFLNSFKMKMSVILGVIHMLFGVSLSLFNHLYFQKPLNIYLGFIPEIIFMASLFGYLVILIFFKWVSYDARSSRDAPSLLIAFINMFLFNYDDPSVKPLYRGQMGLQIFLVIIALACVPCMLIVKTLVLRRQYLWRKHLGTQNFGGIRVGNGPTEDEAEIIQHDQLSQHSEEEPEFNFGDMAVHQAIHTIEYCLGCISNTASYLRLWALSLAHAQLSEVLWTMVMHLGLSTRSLAGFIFLSIIFCSFAVLTVAILLIMEGLSAFLHALRLHWVEFQNKFYSGQGFKFLPFTFESILDGRFED
;
A
#
# COMPACT_ATOMS: atom_id res chain seq x y z
N MET A 1 3.24 -1.58 -28.45
CA MET A 1 3.51 -0.27 -27.79
C MET A 1 2.47 0.81 -28.12
N GLY A 2 1.71 0.72 -29.23
CA GLY A 2 0.65 1.70 -29.55
C GLY A 2 -0.55 1.72 -28.58
N GLU A 3 -0.87 0.58 -27.94
CA GLU A 3 -2.05 0.42 -27.07
C GLU A 3 -1.93 1.07 -25.68
N LEU A 4 -0.72 1.44 -25.22
CA LEU A 4 -0.55 2.02 -23.88
C LEU A 4 -0.58 3.56 -23.88
N PHE A 5 -0.54 4.17 -25.07
CA PHE A 5 -0.49 5.61 -25.25
C PHE A 5 -1.82 6.29 -24.86
N ARG A 6 -2.93 5.59 -25.04
CA ARG A 6 -4.30 6.02 -24.73
C ARG A 6 -5.09 4.88 -24.15
N SER A 7 -6.24 5.20 -23.56
CA SER A 7 -7.18 4.18 -23.14
C SER A 7 -7.70 3.35 -24.32
N GLU A 8 -8.03 2.11 -24.03
CA GLU A 8 -8.69 1.20 -24.95
C GLU A 8 -10.09 1.70 -25.33
N GLU A 9 -10.54 1.28 -26.51
CA GLU A 9 -11.90 1.58 -26.95
C GLU A 9 -12.90 0.67 -26.24
N MET A 10 -13.97 1.24 -25.73
CA MET A 10 -14.95 0.60 -24.86
C MET A 10 -16.30 0.73 -25.53
N THR A 11 -17.07 -0.35 -25.48
CA THR A 11 -18.45 -0.37 -25.95
C THR A 11 -19.37 -0.82 -24.82
N LEU A 12 -20.55 -0.21 -24.77
CA LEU A 12 -21.63 -0.69 -23.94
C LEU A 12 -22.32 -1.81 -24.71
N ALA A 13 -22.28 -3.02 -24.17
CA ALA A 13 -22.97 -4.17 -24.74
C ALA A 13 -24.11 -4.60 -23.82
N GLN A 14 -25.24 -4.96 -24.42
CA GLN A 14 -26.39 -5.54 -23.74
C GLN A 14 -26.36 -7.06 -23.96
N LEU A 15 -26.39 -7.80 -22.87
CA LEU A 15 -26.41 -9.25 -22.83
C LEU A 15 -27.82 -9.73 -22.54
N PHE A 16 -28.29 -10.68 -23.36
CA PHE A 16 -29.50 -11.45 -23.11
C PHE A 16 -29.11 -12.87 -22.70
N LEU A 17 -29.35 -13.20 -21.43
CA LEU A 17 -29.02 -14.49 -20.83
C LEU A 17 -30.31 -15.21 -20.46
N GLN A 18 -30.46 -16.46 -20.87
CA GLN A 18 -31.56 -17.30 -20.39
C GLN A 18 -31.32 -17.70 -18.92
N SER A 19 -32.36 -17.79 -18.09
CA SER A 19 -32.19 -18.10 -16.65
C SER A 19 -31.40 -19.37 -16.36
N GLU A 20 -31.52 -20.42 -17.18
CA GLU A 20 -30.81 -21.69 -17.01
C GLU A 20 -29.32 -21.60 -17.38
N ALA A 21 -28.99 -20.79 -18.39
CA ALA A 21 -27.61 -20.60 -18.87
C ALA A 21 -26.88 -19.48 -18.12
N ALA A 22 -27.60 -18.57 -17.46
CA ALA A 22 -27.04 -17.35 -16.87
C ALA A 22 -25.89 -17.62 -15.90
N TYR A 23 -26.03 -18.63 -15.03
CA TYR A 23 -24.97 -18.98 -14.07
C TYR A 23 -23.67 -19.42 -14.78
N CYS A 24 -23.79 -20.29 -15.80
CA CYS A 24 -22.65 -20.80 -16.56
C CYS A 24 -22.04 -19.73 -17.47
N CYS A 25 -22.85 -18.85 -18.04
CA CYS A 25 -22.34 -17.74 -18.83
C CYS A 25 -21.58 -16.73 -17.96
N VAL A 26 -22.11 -16.36 -16.79
CA VAL A 26 -21.44 -15.42 -15.89
C VAL A 26 -20.17 -16.04 -15.28
N SER A 27 -20.14 -17.35 -15.02
CA SER A 27 -18.91 -18.02 -14.58
C SER A 27 -17.82 -17.93 -15.65
N GLU A 28 -18.13 -18.22 -16.90
CA GLU A 28 -17.17 -18.11 -18.01
C GLU A 28 -16.72 -16.67 -18.28
N LEU A 29 -17.63 -15.70 -18.12
CA LEU A 29 -17.29 -14.27 -18.17
C LEU A 29 -16.33 -13.86 -17.04
N GLY A 30 -16.51 -14.41 -15.84
CA GLY A 30 -15.65 -14.17 -14.68
C GLY A 30 -14.26 -14.82 -14.79
N GLU A 31 -14.14 -15.94 -15.49
CA GLU A 31 -12.83 -16.56 -15.81
C GLU A 31 -12.07 -15.76 -16.88
N ILE A 32 -12.76 -15.15 -17.85
CA ILE A 32 -12.11 -14.26 -18.84
C ILE A 32 -11.72 -12.92 -18.21
N GLY A 33 -12.61 -12.33 -17.41
CA GLY A 33 -12.28 -11.12 -16.67
C GLY A 33 -12.19 -9.83 -17.50
N MET A 34 -13.06 -9.66 -18.50
CA MET A 34 -13.01 -8.51 -19.44
C MET A 34 -14.31 -7.70 -19.51
N VAL A 35 -15.27 -7.98 -18.63
CA VAL A 35 -16.57 -7.29 -18.59
C VAL A 35 -16.77 -6.58 -17.27
N GLN A 36 -17.26 -5.35 -17.30
CA GLN A 36 -17.71 -4.63 -16.10
C GLN A 36 -19.22 -4.49 -16.15
N PHE A 37 -19.92 -5.11 -15.21
CA PHE A 37 -21.38 -5.04 -15.08
C PHE A 37 -21.82 -3.67 -14.58
N ARG A 38 -22.85 -3.10 -15.20
CA ARG A 38 -23.54 -1.93 -14.67
C ARG A 38 -24.71 -2.39 -13.81
N ASP A 39 -24.96 -1.67 -12.71
CA ASP A 39 -26.17 -1.86 -11.94
C ASP A 39 -27.37 -1.31 -12.72
N LEU A 40 -28.31 -2.19 -13.08
CA LEU A 40 -29.56 -1.82 -13.75
C LEU A 40 -30.67 -1.50 -12.76
N ASN A 41 -30.48 -1.79 -11.46
CA ASN A 41 -31.48 -1.66 -10.42
C ASN A 41 -31.01 -0.74 -9.27
N PRO A 42 -30.68 0.55 -9.54
CA PRO A 42 -30.17 1.46 -8.51
C PRO A 42 -31.22 1.80 -7.44
N ASP A 43 -32.50 1.84 -7.81
CA ASP A 43 -33.60 2.20 -6.91
C ASP A 43 -34.08 1.03 -6.03
N VAL A 44 -33.55 -0.19 -6.27
CA VAL A 44 -33.96 -1.40 -5.57
C VAL A 44 -32.97 -1.73 -4.46
N ASN A 45 -33.48 -1.78 -3.23
CA ASN A 45 -32.68 -2.19 -2.06
C ASN A 45 -32.11 -3.60 -2.23
N VAL A 46 -30.92 -3.83 -1.67
CA VAL A 46 -30.19 -5.11 -1.78
C VAL A 46 -31.07 -6.31 -1.40
N PHE A 47 -31.91 -6.21 -0.35
CA PHE A 47 -32.78 -7.30 0.12
C PHE A 47 -33.94 -7.67 -0.83
N GLN A 48 -34.34 -6.75 -1.70
CA GLN A 48 -35.44 -6.96 -2.64
C GLN A 48 -34.98 -7.64 -3.93
N ARG A 49 -33.66 -7.78 -4.13
CA ARG A 49 -33.07 -8.44 -5.28
C ARG A 49 -33.34 -9.95 -5.23
N LYS A 50 -33.46 -10.58 -6.41
CA LYS A 50 -33.94 -11.96 -6.53
C LYS A 50 -32.98 -12.99 -5.90
N PHE A 51 -31.67 -12.82 -6.08
CA PHE A 51 -30.66 -13.83 -5.69
C PHE A 51 -30.07 -13.58 -4.29
N VAL A 52 -30.78 -12.88 -3.41
CA VAL A 52 -30.29 -12.55 -2.05
C VAL A 52 -30.17 -13.80 -1.18
N ASN A 53 -31.11 -14.74 -1.33
CA ASN A 53 -31.12 -15.98 -0.55
C ASN A 53 -29.90 -16.84 -0.87
N GLU A 54 -29.51 -16.93 -2.15
CA GLU A 54 -28.32 -17.65 -2.60
C GLU A 54 -27.05 -16.98 -2.11
N VAL A 55 -26.95 -15.64 -2.17
CA VAL A 55 -25.80 -14.91 -1.62
C VAL A 55 -25.66 -15.15 -0.11
N ARG A 56 -26.78 -15.10 0.64
CA ARG A 56 -26.79 -15.36 2.09
C ARG A 56 -26.34 -16.79 2.41
N ARG A 57 -26.77 -17.78 1.62
CA ARG A 57 -26.31 -19.17 1.76
C ARG A 57 -24.81 -19.29 1.52
N CYS A 58 -24.27 -18.69 0.46
CA CYS A 58 -22.83 -18.66 0.21
C CYS A 58 -22.05 -17.95 1.32
N GLU A 59 -22.59 -16.88 1.90
CA GLU A 59 -21.98 -16.18 3.03
C GLU A 59 -21.98 -17.03 4.31
N GLU A 60 -23.04 -17.80 4.55
CA GLU A 60 -23.07 -18.76 5.65
C GLU A 60 -22.02 -19.87 5.45
N MET A 61 -21.87 -20.40 4.24
CA MET A 61 -20.81 -21.36 3.90
C MET A 61 -19.41 -20.76 4.14
N ASP A 62 -19.19 -19.50 3.73
CA ASP A 62 -17.92 -18.80 3.99
C ASP A 62 -17.67 -18.63 5.50
N ARG A 63 -18.70 -18.30 6.29
CA ARG A 63 -18.62 -18.24 7.76
C ARG A 63 -18.22 -19.59 8.37
N LYS A 64 -18.82 -20.70 7.90
CA LYS A 64 -18.48 -22.06 8.35
C LYS A 64 -17.03 -22.40 8.01
N LEU A 65 -16.57 -22.09 6.80
CA LEU A 65 -15.18 -22.30 6.38
C LEU A 65 -14.18 -21.45 7.18
N ARG A 66 -14.50 -20.18 7.48
CA ARG A 66 -13.65 -19.32 8.34
C ARG A 66 -13.52 -19.87 9.76
N PHE A 67 -14.59 -20.47 10.30
CA PHE A 67 -14.52 -21.17 11.59
C PHE A 67 -13.56 -22.36 11.52
N VAL A 68 -13.67 -23.21 10.50
CA VAL A 68 -12.76 -24.35 10.28
C VAL A 68 -11.31 -23.89 10.10
N GLU A 69 -11.06 -22.84 9.32
CA GLU A 69 -9.72 -22.28 9.13
C GLU A 69 -9.11 -21.80 10.46
N LYS A 70 -9.92 -21.15 11.31
CA LYS A 70 -9.47 -20.71 12.64
C LYS A 70 -9.08 -21.90 13.53
N GLU A 71 -9.83 -22.99 13.48
CA GLU A 71 -9.51 -24.22 14.22
C GLU A 71 -8.26 -24.93 13.69
N ILE A 72 -8.04 -24.95 12.37
CA ILE A 72 -6.82 -25.48 11.75
C ILE A 72 -5.59 -24.65 12.18
N LYS A 73 -5.71 -23.32 12.17
CA LYS A 73 -4.64 -22.41 12.63
C LYS A 73 -4.33 -22.60 14.11
N LYS A 74 -5.35 -22.74 14.97
CA LYS A 74 -5.15 -23.08 16.39
C LYS A 74 -4.41 -24.40 16.59
N ALA A 75 -4.64 -25.38 15.72
CA ALA A 75 -3.96 -26.67 15.76
C ALA A 75 -2.54 -26.66 15.15
N ASN A 76 -2.04 -25.50 14.69
CA ASN A 76 -0.74 -25.35 14.02
C ASN A 76 -0.52 -26.30 12.84
N ILE A 77 -1.59 -26.65 12.11
CA ILE A 77 -1.50 -27.49 10.91
C ILE A 77 -1.25 -26.57 9.71
N PRO A 78 -0.17 -26.77 8.93
CA PRO A 78 0.08 -25.97 7.74
C PRO A 78 -0.97 -26.29 6.67
N ILE A 79 -1.66 -25.27 6.18
CA ILE A 79 -2.56 -25.39 5.04
C ILE A 79 -1.67 -25.48 3.78
N VAL A 80 -1.75 -26.60 3.07
CA VAL A 80 -0.99 -26.78 1.82
C VAL A 80 -1.73 -26.07 0.70
N ASP A 81 -1.08 -25.10 0.06
CA ASP A 81 -1.58 -24.48 -1.16
C ASP A 81 -1.06 -25.28 -2.36
N THR A 82 -1.97 -25.96 -3.07
CA THR A 82 -1.63 -26.71 -4.29
C THR A 82 -1.53 -25.80 -5.52
N GLY A 83 -1.92 -24.51 -5.41
CA GLY A 83 -1.94 -23.57 -6.54
C GLY A 83 -2.96 -23.92 -7.61
N GLU A 84 -3.84 -24.90 -7.37
CA GLU A 84 -4.90 -25.27 -8.29
C GLU A 84 -6.04 -24.27 -8.19
N ASN A 85 -6.38 -23.64 -9.32
CA ASN A 85 -7.61 -22.85 -9.46
C ASN A 85 -8.74 -23.79 -9.91
N PRO A 86 -9.62 -24.25 -8.99
CA PRO A 86 -10.72 -25.12 -9.37
C PRO A 86 -11.72 -24.39 -10.27
N GLU A 87 -12.35 -25.17 -11.15
CA GLU A 87 -13.50 -24.74 -11.93
C GLU A 87 -14.68 -24.43 -10.99
N VAL A 88 -15.53 -23.49 -11.43
CA VAL A 88 -16.72 -23.09 -10.68
C VAL A 88 -17.69 -24.28 -10.59
N PRO A 89 -18.16 -24.65 -9.39
CA PRO A 89 -19.12 -25.73 -9.22
C PRO A 89 -20.50 -25.35 -9.78
N PHE A 90 -21.30 -26.35 -10.18
CA PHE A 90 -22.66 -26.09 -10.61
C PHE A 90 -23.57 -25.74 -9.41
N PRO A 91 -24.69 -25.04 -9.62
CA PRO A 91 -25.65 -24.75 -8.55
C PRO A 91 -26.19 -26.00 -7.85
N ARG A 92 -26.20 -27.16 -8.52
CA ARG A 92 -26.61 -28.45 -7.92
C ARG A 92 -25.66 -28.90 -6.82
N ASP A 93 -24.36 -28.76 -7.07
CA ASP A 93 -23.30 -29.14 -6.14
C ASP A 93 -23.27 -28.22 -4.89
N MET A 94 -23.95 -27.07 -4.93
CA MET A 94 -24.09 -26.17 -3.79
C MET A 94 -24.70 -26.86 -2.58
N ILE A 95 -25.75 -27.66 -2.81
CA ILE A 95 -26.51 -28.34 -1.76
C ILE A 95 -25.63 -29.40 -1.10
N ASP A 96 -24.87 -30.14 -1.91
CA ASP A 96 -23.92 -31.14 -1.42
C ASP A 96 -22.80 -30.49 -0.62
N LEU A 97 -22.23 -29.38 -1.11
CA LEU A 97 -21.20 -28.62 -0.38
C LEU A 97 -21.72 -28.10 0.96
N GLU A 98 -22.93 -27.55 1.03
CA GLU A 98 -23.54 -27.11 2.28
C GLU A 98 -23.66 -28.25 3.29
N ALA A 99 -24.17 -29.41 2.85
CA ALA A 99 -24.31 -30.58 3.70
C ALA A 99 -22.94 -31.06 4.23
N THR A 100 -21.89 -31.03 3.39
CA THR A 100 -20.54 -31.38 3.84
C THR A 100 -19.97 -30.38 4.85
N PHE A 101 -20.16 -29.08 4.64
CA PHE A 101 -19.63 -28.05 5.55
C PHE A 101 -20.38 -28.02 6.87
N GLU A 102 -21.69 -28.23 6.86
CA GLU A 102 -22.48 -28.33 8.07
C GLU A 102 -22.12 -29.58 8.89
N LYS A 103 -21.92 -30.73 8.22
CA LYS A 103 -21.44 -31.93 8.89
C LYS A 103 -20.07 -31.71 9.54
N LEU A 104 -19.14 -31.09 8.81
CA LEU A 104 -17.79 -30.80 9.31
C LEU A 104 -17.81 -29.81 10.49
N GLU A 105 -18.62 -28.74 10.40
CA GLU A 105 -18.76 -27.76 11.48
C GLU A 105 -19.34 -28.41 12.74
N ASN A 106 -20.39 -29.22 12.59
CA ASN A 106 -21.04 -29.89 13.71
C ASN A 106 -20.11 -30.92 14.36
N GLU A 107 -19.40 -31.73 13.57
CA GLU A 107 -18.42 -32.70 14.05
C GLU A 107 -17.29 -32.01 14.83
N LEU A 108 -16.74 -30.90 14.32
CA LEU A 108 -15.71 -30.13 15.04
C LEU A 108 -16.24 -29.45 16.31
N LYS A 109 -17.46 -28.91 16.29
CA LYS A 109 -18.07 -28.32 17.49
C LYS A 109 -18.30 -29.38 18.57
N GLU A 110 -18.84 -30.52 18.21
CA GLU A 110 -19.09 -31.63 19.12
C GLU A 110 -17.79 -32.15 19.74
N ILE A 111 -16.75 -32.36 18.92
CA ILE A 111 -15.43 -32.76 19.38
C ILE A 111 -14.86 -31.71 20.35
N ASN A 112 -14.95 -30.41 20.01
CA ASN A 112 -14.42 -29.35 20.87
C ASN A 112 -15.16 -29.29 22.22
N THR A 113 -16.50 -29.39 22.23
CA THR A 113 -17.28 -29.42 23.48
C THR A 113 -16.98 -30.65 24.33
N ASN A 114 -16.81 -31.80 23.69
CA ASN A 114 -16.48 -33.05 24.39
C ASN A 114 -15.06 -33.00 24.95
N GLN A 115 -14.11 -32.43 24.19
CA GLN A 115 -12.73 -32.26 24.64
C GLN A 115 -12.63 -31.29 25.81
N GLU A 116 -13.36 -30.17 25.80
CA GLU A 116 -13.42 -29.23 26.93
C GLU A 116 -13.99 -29.91 28.19
N ALA A 117 -15.10 -30.66 28.04
CA ALA A 117 -15.69 -31.41 29.14
C ALA A 117 -14.74 -32.49 29.69
N LEU A 118 -14.05 -33.22 28.82
CA LEU A 118 -13.06 -34.23 29.21
C LEU A 118 -11.85 -33.60 29.92
N LYS A 119 -11.31 -32.49 29.40
CA LYS A 119 -10.23 -31.74 30.04
C LYS A 119 -10.62 -31.23 31.42
N LYS A 120 -11.86 -30.73 31.57
CA LYS A 120 -12.39 -30.31 32.87
C LYS A 120 -12.47 -31.48 33.86
N ASN A 121 -13.02 -32.62 33.44
CA ASN A 121 -13.09 -33.82 34.29
C ASN A 121 -11.69 -34.34 34.65
N PHE A 122 -10.75 -34.32 33.70
CA PHE A 122 -9.36 -34.70 33.93
C PHE A 122 -8.67 -33.78 34.93
N LEU A 123 -8.91 -32.46 34.83
CA LEU A 123 -8.41 -31.48 35.78
C LEU A 123 -8.96 -31.72 37.20
N GLU A 124 -10.27 -31.92 37.34
CA GLU A 124 -10.93 -32.16 38.63
C GLU A 124 -10.39 -33.44 39.31
N LEU A 125 -10.20 -34.52 38.55
CA LEU A 125 -9.62 -35.76 39.07
C LEU A 125 -8.13 -35.64 39.40
N THR A 126 -7.38 -34.85 38.62
CA THR A 126 -5.97 -34.58 38.89
C THR A 126 -5.81 -33.76 40.17
N GLU A 127 -6.61 -32.71 40.34
CA GLU A 127 -6.68 -31.94 41.60
C GLU A 127 -6.98 -32.87 42.79
N LEU A 128 -7.99 -33.74 42.66
CA LEU A 128 -8.35 -34.72 43.68
C LEU A 128 -7.20 -35.70 43.97
N LYS A 129 -6.49 -36.20 42.95
CA LYS A 129 -5.32 -37.08 43.11
C LYS A 129 -4.22 -36.42 43.93
N HIS A 130 -3.89 -35.16 43.63
CA HIS A 130 -2.88 -34.42 44.38
C HIS A 130 -3.32 -34.16 45.82
N ILE A 131 -4.60 -33.85 46.05
CA ILE A 131 -5.14 -33.72 47.41
C ILE A 131 -5.00 -35.03 48.18
N LEU A 132 -5.44 -36.16 47.62
CA LEU A 132 -5.39 -37.46 48.30
C LEU A 132 -3.96 -37.88 48.63
N ARG A 133 -3.01 -37.67 47.69
CA ARG A 133 -1.59 -38.00 47.89
C ARG A 133 -0.94 -37.13 48.97
N ARG A 134 -1.16 -35.81 48.94
CA ARG A 134 -0.59 -34.88 49.93
C ARG A 134 -1.25 -35.04 51.30
N THR A 135 -2.57 -35.25 51.34
CA THR A 135 -3.32 -35.53 52.58
C THR A 135 -2.81 -36.81 53.25
N GLN A 136 -2.55 -37.87 52.47
CA GLN A 136 -1.94 -39.08 53.01
C GLN A 136 -0.57 -38.80 53.65
N GLN A 137 0.30 -38.06 52.95
CA GLN A 137 1.61 -37.67 53.49
C GLN A 137 1.48 -36.87 54.80
N PHE A 138 0.52 -35.94 54.88
CA PHE A 138 0.31 -35.13 56.08
C PHE A 138 -0.22 -35.91 57.30
N PHE A 139 -1.08 -36.91 57.08
CA PHE A 139 -1.55 -37.76 58.16
C PHE A 139 -0.47 -38.77 58.60
N ASP A 140 0.33 -39.29 57.67
CA ASP A 140 1.47 -40.15 57.98
C ASP A 140 2.55 -39.37 58.78
N GLU A 141 2.79 -38.09 58.48
CA GLU A 141 3.68 -37.19 59.26
C GLU A 141 3.14 -36.87 60.67
N MET A 142 1.82 -36.98 60.91
CA MET A 142 1.20 -36.80 62.24
C MET A 142 1.25 -38.07 63.11
N GLU A 143 1.49 -39.24 62.52
CA GLU A 143 1.66 -40.50 63.26
C GLU A 143 3.09 -40.69 63.82
N ASP A 144 4.03 -39.77 63.51
CA ASP A 144 5.38 -39.78 64.05
C ASP A 144 5.41 -39.37 65.55
N PRO A 145 5.87 -40.22 66.49
CA PRO A 145 5.76 -39.99 67.94
C PRO A 145 6.50 -38.77 68.50
N SER A 146 7.38 -38.14 67.73
CA SER A 146 8.28 -37.06 68.17
C SER A 146 7.64 -35.66 68.17
N LEU A 147 6.51 -35.47 67.50
CA LEU A 147 5.85 -34.15 67.36
C LEU A 147 4.66 -33.94 68.29
N LEU A 148 4.24 -34.97 69.04
CA LEU A 148 3.13 -34.89 70.00
C LEU A 148 3.48 -34.10 71.28
N GLU A 149 4.77 -33.91 71.59
CA GLU A 149 5.20 -33.16 72.79
C GLU A 149 5.01 -31.63 72.66
N GLU A 150 5.04 -31.05 71.46
CA GLU A 150 4.88 -29.59 71.29
C GLU A 150 3.42 -29.14 71.35
N SER A 151 2.47 -29.99 70.97
CA SER A 151 1.03 -29.65 70.95
C SER A 151 0.34 -29.72 72.33
N SER A 152 0.96 -30.34 73.33
CA SER A 152 0.44 -30.42 74.71
C SER A 152 0.64 -29.15 75.54
N THR A 153 1.29 -28.10 75.00
CA THR A 153 1.70 -26.91 75.78
C THR A 153 0.70 -25.73 75.76
N LEU A 154 -0.45 -25.86 75.10
CA LEU A 154 -1.47 -24.78 74.98
C LEU A 154 -2.81 -25.08 75.68
N LEU A 155 -2.86 -26.04 76.61
CA LEU A 155 -4.05 -26.32 77.41
C LEU A 155 -3.71 -26.24 78.91
N ASP A 156 -4.53 -25.46 79.63
CA ASP A 156 -4.46 -25.25 81.08
C ASP A 156 -4.28 -26.58 81.85
N PRO A 157 -3.34 -26.68 82.82
CA PRO A 157 -2.99 -27.95 83.47
C PRO A 157 -4.01 -28.49 84.49
N ASN A 158 -5.23 -27.94 84.58
CA ASN A 158 -6.06 -28.12 85.77
C ASN A 158 -7.34 -28.95 85.64
N GLU A 159 -7.52 -29.76 84.59
CA GLU A 159 -8.57 -30.82 84.61
C GLU A 159 -8.07 -32.17 84.05
N PRO A 160 -7.82 -33.18 84.92
CA PRO A 160 -7.43 -34.52 84.49
C PRO A 160 -8.68 -35.41 84.40
N ASN A 161 -9.37 -35.40 83.25
CA ASN A 161 -10.13 -36.56 82.75
C ASN A 161 -10.91 -36.23 81.46
N ARG A 162 -10.33 -36.56 80.30
CA ARG A 162 -11.04 -37.07 79.10
C ARG A 162 -10.03 -37.43 78.02
N VAL A 163 -9.58 -38.69 78.03
CA VAL A 163 -9.01 -39.33 76.83
C VAL A 163 -10.19 -39.86 76.00
N ALA A 164 -10.89 -38.96 75.33
CA ALA A 164 -11.67 -39.30 74.16
C ALA A 164 -10.87 -38.80 72.95
N PRO A 165 -10.69 -39.59 71.87
CA PRO A 165 -10.03 -39.09 70.68
C PRO A 165 -10.82 -37.88 70.19
N LEU A 166 -10.20 -36.69 70.22
CA LEU A 166 -10.81 -35.47 69.69
C LEU A 166 -11.06 -35.69 68.20
N ARG A 167 -12.32 -35.90 67.80
CA ARG A 167 -12.74 -35.93 66.40
C ARG A 167 -12.68 -34.51 65.83
N LEU A 168 -11.53 -34.14 65.29
CA LEU A 168 -11.37 -32.91 64.50
C LEU A 168 -12.03 -33.11 63.14
N GLY A 169 -12.89 -32.18 62.74
CA GLY A 169 -13.39 -32.12 61.38
C GLY A 169 -12.34 -31.46 60.49
N PHE A 170 -12.12 -31.99 59.29
CA PHE A 170 -11.25 -31.36 58.31
C PHE A 170 -11.96 -31.12 56.97
N VAL A 171 -11.47 -30.12 56.23
CA VAL A 171 -11.90 -29.80 54.88
C VAL A 171 -10.64 -29.61 54.03
N ALA A 172 -10.59 -30.28 52.88
CA ALA A 172 -9.50 -30.14 51.93
C ALA A 172 -10.01 -29.52 50.62
N GLY A 173 -9.16 -28.71 49.99
CA GLY A 173 -9.47 -28.08 48.73
C GLY A 173 -8.23 -27.56 48.00
N VAL A 174 -8.46 -27.01 46.81
CA VAL A 174 -7.42 -26.41 45.97
C VAL A 174 -7.71 -24.93 45.77
N ILE A 175 -6.66 -24.12 45.77
CA ILE A 175 -6.74 -22.67 45.53
C ILE A 175 -5.55 -22.22 44.68
N GLY A 176 -5.75 -21.17 43.88
CA GLY A 176 -4.65 -20.54 43.13
C GLY A 176 -3.60 -19.94 44.08
N ARG A 177 -2.32 -20.14 43.75
CA ARG A 177 -1.17 -19.77 44.61
C ARG A 177 -1.17 -18.29 45.00
N GLU A 178 -1.58 -17.41 44.11
CA GLU A 178 -1.62 -15.96 44.31
C GLU A 178 -2.57 -15.53 45.44
N ARG A 179 -3.63 -16.31 45.69
CA ARG A 179 -4.70 -15.93 46.63
C ARG A 179 -4.46 -16.47 48.04
N ILE A 180 -3.48 -17.34 48.23
CA ILE A 180 -3.18 -18.01 49.51
C ILE A 180 -2.90 -17.03 50.65
N PRO A 181 -2.02 -16.01 50.51
CA PRO A 181 -1.71 -15.12 51.63
C PRO A 181 -2.93 -14.29 52.09
N THR A 182 -3.86 -14.02 51.18
CA THR A 182 -5.11 -13.31 51.49
C THR A 182 -6.13 -14.24 52.11
N PHE A 183 -6.20 -15.49 51.63
CA PHE A 183 -7.05 -16.54 52.17
C PHE A 183 -6.70 -16.86 53.63
N GLU A 184 -5.43 -17.07 53.95
CA GLU A 184 -4.96 -17.34 55.31
C GLU A 184 -5.30 -16.19 56.27
N ARG A 185 -5.01 -14.94 55.87
CA ARG A 185 -5.33 -13.75 56.68
C ARG A 185 -6.83 -13.62 56.96
N MET A 186 -7.68 -13.95 56.00
CA MET A 186 -9.14 -13.91 56.19
C MET A 186 -9.61 -15.04 57.11
N LEU A 187 -9.09 -16.25 56.93
CA LEU A 187 -9.39 -17.41 57.76
C LEU A 187 -9.03 -17.14 59.23
N TRP A 188 -7.84 -16.57 59.48
CA TRP A 188 -7.37 -16.18 60.81
C TRP A 188 -8.27 -15.13 61.47
N ARG A 189 -8.65 -14.08 60.73
CA ARG A 189 -9.48 -12.98 61.23
C ARG A 189 -10.89 -13.42 61.62
N VAL A 190 -11.54 -14.26 60.81
CA VAL A 190 -12.93 -14.70 61.05
C VAL A 190 -12.99 -15.78 62.13
N CYS A 191 -12.00 -16.67 62.17
CA CYS A 191 -12.00 -17.82 63.07
C CYS A 191 -11.25 -17.54 64.39
N ARG A 192 -10.69 -16.34 64.57
CA ARG A 192 -9.96 -15.90 65.78
C ARG A 192 -8.84 -16.87 66.21
N GLY A 193 -8.17 -17.49 65.24
CA GLY A 193 -7.09 -18.45 65.50
C GLY A 193 -7.52 -19.88 65.86
N ASN A 194 -8.83 -20.19 65.90
CA ASN A 194 -9.34 -21.53 66.27
C ASN A 194 -9.31 -22.55 65.12
N VAL A 195 -8.54 -22.29 64.06
CA VAL A 195 -8.52 -23.08 62.83
C VAL A 195 -7.07 -23.28 62.39
N PHE A 196 -6.70 -24.52 62.13
CA PHE A 196 -5.35 -24.88 61.71
C PHE A 196 -5.30 -25.13 60.20
N LEU A 197 -4.51 -24.34 59.49
CA LEU A 197 -4.34 -24.42 58.04
C LEU A 197 -2.99 -25.10 57.72
N ARG A 198 -3.02 -26.16 56.93
CA ARG A 198 -1.84 -26.74 56.27
C ARG A 198 -1.94 -26.53 54.77
N GLN A 199 -0.83 -26.19 54.13
CA GLN A 199 -0.76 -25.97 52.70
C GLN A 199 0.40 -26.76 52.09
N ALA A 200 0.20 -27.26 50.86
CA ALA A 200 1.21 -27.87 50.03
C ALA A 200 1.08 -27.36 48.60
N ASP A 201 2.18 -26.95 48.01
CA ASP A 201 2.22 -26.50 46.62
C ASP A 201 2.15 -27.71 45.67
N ILE A 202 1.43 -27.56 44.56
CA ILE A 202 1.48 -28.49 43.43
C ILE A 202 2.61 -28.01 42.51
N GLU A 203 3.59 -28.89 42.25
CA GLU A 203 4.77 -28.57 41.44
C GLU A 203 4.42 -28.44 39.95
N ASP A 204 3.50 -29.29 39.48
CA ASP A 204 3.05 -29.28 38.09
C ASP A 204 1.97 -28.19 37.88
N PRO A 205 2.17 -27.24 36.94
CA PRO A 205 1.13 -26.29 36.58
C PRO A 205 -0.04 -27.01 35.90
N LEU A 206 -1.26 -26.65 36.31
CA LEU A 206 -2.47 -27.20 35.72
C LEU A 206 -3.03 -26.21 34.70
N GLU A 207 -3.45 -26.71 33.53
CA GLU A 207 -4.08 -25.91 32.49
C GLU A 207 -5.55 -25.69 32.84
N ASP A 208 -5.99 -24.43 32.94
CA ASP A 208 -7.41 -24.13 33.14
C ASP A 208 -8.18 -24.31 31.81
N PRO A 209 -9.29 -25.10 31.79
CA PRO A 209 -9.96 -25.52 30.56
C PRO A 209 -10.63 -24.39 29.77
N ALA A 210 -10.91 -23.25 30.42
CA ALA A 210 -11.60 -22.12 29.80
C ALA A 210 -10.65 -21.05 29.24
N THR A 211 -9.44 -20.92 29.80
CA THR A 211 -8.47 -19.88 29.40
C THR A 211 -7.23 -20.45 28.71
N GLY A 212 -6.91 -21.74 28.92
CA GLY A 212 -5.67 -22.35 28.45
C GLY A 212 -4.43 -21.86 29.20
N ASP A 213 -4.61 -21.13 30.31
CA ASP A 213 -3.52 -20.61 31.11
C ASP A 213 -3.00 -21.68 32.06
N GLN A 214 -1.68 -21.75 32.19
CA GLN A 214 -1.02 -22.57 33.19
C GLN A 214 -1.10 -21.89 34.56
N VAL A 215 -1.93 -22.41 35.44
CA VAL A 215 -2.14 -21.87 36.78
C VAL A 215 -1.47 -22.75 37.81
N HIS A 216 -0.58 -22.15 38.60
CA HIS A 216 -0.05 -22.79 39.80
C HIS A 216 -1.10 -22.78 40.90
N LYS A 217 -1.52 -23.97 41.30
CA LYS A 217 -2.47 -24.20 42.38
C LYS A 217 -1.76 -24.84 43.57
N SER A 218 -2.26 -24.59 44.77
CA SER A 218 -1.80 -25.27 45.98
C SER A 218 -2.99 -25.94 46.67
N VAL A 219 -2.69 -27.08 47.28
CA VAL A 219 -3.62 -27.83 48.12
C VAL A 219 -3.59 -27.22 49.52
N PHE A 220 -4.76 -27.09 50.13
CA PHE A 220 -4.88 -26.72 51.52
C PHE A 220 -5.79 -27.68 52.29
N ILE A 221 -5.47 -27.89 53.56
CA ILE A 221 -6.25 -28.68 54.51
C ILE A 221 -6.52 -27.80 55.73
N ILE A 222 -7.79 -27.71 56.11
CA ILE A 222 -8.25 -26.90 57.23
C ILE A 222 -8.82 -27.83 58.29
N PHE A 223 -8.23 -27.83 59.48
CA PHE A 223 -8.75 -28.53 60.64
C PHE A 223 -9.52 -27.54 61.54
N PHE A 224 -10.72 -27.95 61.96
CA PHE A 224 -11.58 -27.15 62.84
C PHE A 224 -12.37 -28.05 63.79
N GLN A 225 -12.81 -27.46 64.90
CA GLN A 225 -13.63 -28.14 65.90
C GLN A 225 -15.04 -27.53 65.91
N GLY A 226 -16.05 -28.34 65.57
CA GLY A 226 -17.46 -27.95 65.61
C GLY A 226 -18.09 -27.52 64.27
N ASP A 227 -19.40 -27.78 64.12
CA ASP A 227 -20.13 -27.62 62.85
C ASP A 227 -20.40 -26.16 62.45
N GLN A 228 -20.46 -25.23 63.42
CA GLN A 228 -20.63 -23.81 63.10
C GLN A 228 -19.41 -23.22 62.39
N LEU A 229 -18.21 -23.68 62.75
CA LEU A 229 -16.95 -23.29 62.09
C LEU A 229 -16.87 -23.90 60.69
N LYS A 230 -17.31 -25.16 60.50
CA LYS A 230 -17.41 -25.80 59.17
C LYS A 230 -18.17 -24.96 58.15
N ASN A 231 -19.35 -24.45 58.54
CA ASN A 231 -20.18 -23.63 57.65
C ASN A 231 -19.56 -22.25 57.36
N ARG A 232 -18.83 -21.66 58.31
CA ARG A 232 -18.09 -20.41 58.08
C ARG A 232 -16.90 -20.61 57.14
N VAL A 233 -16.12 -21.67 57.34
CA VAL A 233 -14.98 -22.02 56.49
C VAL A 233 -15.45 -22.30 55.05
N LYS A 234 -16.53 -23.08 54.86
CA LYS A 234 -17.09 -23.33 53.52
C LYS A 234 -17.45 -22.04 52.78
N LYS A 235 -18.10 -21.08 53.46
CA LYS A 235 -18.43 -19.77 52.86
C LYS A 235 -17.19 -18.96 52.47
N ILE A 236 -16.12 -19.04 53.25
CA ILE A 236 -14.84 -18.39 52.91
C ILE A 236 -14.23 -19.06 51.67
N CYS A 237 -14.19 -20.40 51.62
CA CYS A 237 -13.70 -21.15 50.47
C CYS A 237 -14.48 -20.80 49.18
N GLU A 238 -15.81 -20.73 49.26
CA GLU A 238 -16.66 -20.30 48.13
C GLU A 238 -16.36 -18.85 47.71
N GLY A 239 -16.19 -17.93 48.68
CA GLY A 239 -15.86 -16.52 48.41
C GLY A 239 -14.52 -16.32 47.69
N PHE A 240 -13.52 -17.17 47.96
CA PHE A 240 -12.22 -17.13 47.27
C PHE A 240 -12.17 -17.97 45.98
N ARG A 241 -13.28 -18.64 45.62
CA ARG A 241 -13.39 -19.60 44.51
C ARG A 241 -12.46 -20.82 44.65
N ALA A 242 -12.32 -21.33 45.87
CA ALA A 242 -11.60 -22.59 46.11
C ALA A 242 -12.49 -23.80 45.77
N THR A 243 -11.94 -24.81 45.11
CA THR A 243 -12.63 -26.07 44.82
C THR A 243 -12.48 -27.01 46.01
N LEU A 244 -13.61 -27.48 46.54
CA LEU A 244 -13.68 -28.33 47.73
C LEU A 244 -13.94 -29.78 47.31
N TYR A 245 -13.14 -30.72 47.80
CA TYR A 245 -13.28 -32.13 47.48
C TYR A 245 -13.59 -32.98 48.72
N PRO A 246 -14.52 -33.96 48.61
CA PRO A 246 -14.81 -34.87 49.71
C PRO A 246 -13.63 -35.83 49.91
N CYS A 247 -13.01 -35.78 51.08
CA CYS A 247 -11.91 -36.68 51.45
C CYS A 247 -12.38 -37.66 52.53
N PRO A 248 -12.20 -38.98 52.35
CA PRO A 248 -12.47 -39.98 53.37
C PRO A 248 -11.60 -39.78 54.62
N GLU A 249 -12.19 -40.03 55.79
CA GLU A 249 -11.52 -39.89 57.09
C GLU A 249 -10.56 -41.08 57.36
N THR A 250 -10.85 -42.27 56.82
CA THR A 250 -10.01 -43.46 57.06
C THR A 250 -8.84 -43.56 56.07
N PRO A 251 -7.65 -44.01 56.54
CA PRO A 251 -6.48 -44.15 55.67
C PRO A 251 -6.64 -45.29 54.64
N GLN A 252 -7.41 -46.33 54.95
CA GLN A 252 -7.66 -47.45 54.04
C GLN A 252 -8.57 -47.04 52.87
N GLU A 253 -9.70 -46.37 53.13
CA GLU A 253 -10.59 -45.88 52.07
C GLU A 253 -9.92 -44.82 51.21
N ARG A 254 -8.98 -44.03 51.78
CA ARG A 254 -8.18 -43.06 51.01
C ARG A 254 -7.27 -43.73 50.00
N LYS A 255 -6.61 -44.84 50.36
CA LYS A 255 -5.77 -45.63 49.45
C LYS A 255 -6.59 -46.28 48.34
N GLU A 256 -7.77 -46.80 48.67
CA GLU A 256 -8.71 -47.37 47.69
C GLU A 256 -9.22 -46.28 46.71
N MET A 257 -9.65 -45.13 47.23
CA MET A 257 -10.09 -44.01 46.41
C MET A 257 -8.97 -43.46 45.52
N LEU A 258 -7.73 -43.39 46.03
CA LEU A 258 -6.57 -42.98 45.24
C LEU A 258 -6.27 -43.97 44.11
N ALA A 259 -6.36 -45.28 44.37
CA ALA A 259 -6.20 -46.30 43.34
C ALA A 259 -7.29 -46.21 42.27
N GLY A 260 -8.55 -46.01 42.68
CA GLY A 260 -9.68 -45.82 41.76
C GLY A 260 -9.59 -44.54 40.93
N VAL A 261 -9.13 -43.43 41.53
CA VAL A 261 -8.90 -42.16 40.81
C VAL A 261 -7.76 -42.31 39.80
N ASN A 262 -6.67 -42.99 40.15
CA ASN A 262 -5.57 -43.24 39.21
C ASN A 262 -6.02 -44.04 37.98
N ALA A 263 -6.78 -45.12 38.17
CA ALA A 263 -7.32 -45.91 37.06
C ALA A 263 -8.21 -45.06 36.14
N ARG A 264 -9.11 -44.24 36.72
CA ARG A 264 -9.96 -43.32 35.93
C ARG A 264 -9.17 -42.26 35.18
N ILE A 265 -8.09 -41.74 35.76
CA ILE A 265 -7.20 -40.78 35.11
C ILE A 265 -6.52 -41.44 33.90
N GLU A 266 -6.03 -42.67 34.04
CA GLU A 266 -5.43 -43.42 32.94
C GLU A 266 -6.44 -43.68 31.80
N ASP A 267 -7.67 -44.09 32.14
CA ASP A 267 -8.76 -44.28 31.17
C ASP A 267 -9.10 -42.97 30.44
N LEU A 268 -9.28 -41.87 31.18
CA LEU A 268 -9.59 -40.56 30.61
C LEU A 268 -8.46 -40.03 29.73
N GLN A 269 -7.21 -40.27 30.12
CA GLN A 269 -6.06 -39.87 29.33
C GLN A 269 -5.99 -40.65 28.02
N MET A 270 -6.34 -41.94 28.02
CA MET A 270 -6.46 -42.72 26.79
C MET A 270 -7.56 -42.17 25.88
N VAL A 271 -8.75 -41.85 26.43
CA VAL A 271 -9.86 -41.26 25.66
C VAL A 271 -9.50 -39.87 25.12
N LEU A 272 -8.81 -39.05 25.91
CA LEU A 272 -8.37 -37.72 25.50
C LEU A 272 -7.41 -37.81 24.32
N ASN A 273 -6.40 -38.69 24.40
CA ASN A 273 -5.45 -38.91 23.32
C ASN A 273 -6.16 -39.41 22.04
N GLN A 274 -7.09 -40.36 22.15
CA GLN A 274 -7.85 -40.86 21.00
C GLN A 274 -8.74 -39.77 20.38
N THR A 275 -9.31 -38.89 21.21
CA THR A 275 -10.13 -37.76 20.75
C THR A 275 -9.27 -36.72 20.05
N GLU A 276 -8.09 -36.42 20.57
CA GLU A 276 -7.13 -35.53 19.93
C GLU A 276 -6.61 -36.08 18.60
N ASP A 277 -6.28 -37.36 18.53
CA ASP A 277 -5.86 -38.04 17.29
C ASP A 277 -6.98 -38.05 16.25
N HIS A 278 -8.22 -38.24 16.68
CA HIS A 278 -9.38 -38.17 15.78
C HIS A 278 -9.58 -36.74 15.26
N ARG A 279 -9.58 -35.73 16.15
CA ARG A 279 -9.66 -34.31 15.80
C ARG A 279 -8.56 -33.91 14.81
N GLN A 280 -7.33 -34.34 15.07
CA GLN A 280 -6.19 -34.03 14.21
C GLN A 280 -6.31 -34.68 12.84
N ARG A 281 -6.81 -35.92 12.74
CA ARG A 281 -7.10 -36.57 11.45
C ARG A 281 -8.17 -35.83 10.65
N VAL A 282 -9.26 -35.42 11.30
CA VAL A 282 -10.34 -34.64 10.66
C VAL A 282 -9.81 -33.29 10.18
N LEU A 283 -9.07 -32.58 11.04
CA LEU A 283 -8.47 -31.28 10.69
C LEU A 283 -7.43 -31.41 9.57
N GLN A 284 -6.63 -32.48 9.54
CA GLN A 284 -5.70 -32.74 8.43
C GLN A 284 -6.41 -33.04 7.11
N ALA A 285 -7.51 -33.80 7.15
CA ALA A 285 -8.32 -34.06 5.95
C ALA A 285 -8.97 -32.77 5.42
N ALA A 286 -9.51 -31.94 6.32
CA ALA A 286 -10.04 -30.62 5.98
C ALA A 286 -8.95 -29.68 5.46
N ALA A 287 -7.79 -29.60 6.11
CA ALA A 287 -6.69 -28.71 5.72
C ALA A 287 -6.20 -28.91 4.28
N LYS A 288 -6.31 -30.13 3.74
CA LYS A 288 -5.95 -30.43 2.34
C LYS A 288 -6.89 -29.78 1.32
N THR A 289 -8.16 -29.55 1.67
CA THR A 289 -9.22 -29.17 0.72
C THR A 289 -9.86 -27.81 1.02
N VAL A 290 -9.67 -27.27 2.22
CA VAL A 290 -10.23 -25.99 2.68
C VAL A 290 -9.93 -24.83 1.73
N ARG A 291 -8.72 -24.76 1.14
CA ARG A 291 -8.38 -23.68 0.20
C ARG A 291 -9.23 -23.73 -1.07
N VAL A 292 -9.41 -24.93 -1.64
CA VAL A 292 -10.27 -25.17 -2.81
C VAL A 292 -11.72 -24.82 -2.49
N TRP A 293 -12.20 -25.18 -1.30
CA TRP A 293 -13.55 -24.84 -0.85
C TRP A 293 -13.76 -23.33 -0.71
N PHE A 294 -12.80 -22.59 -0.16
CA PHE A 294 -12.85 -21.13 -0.12
C PHE A 294 -12.93 -20.53 -1.53
N ILE A 295 -12.09 -21.01 -2.45
CA ILE A 295 -12.11 -20.51 -3.84
C ILE A 295 -13.48 -20.75 -4.46
N LYS A 296 -14.02 -21.97 -4.35
CA LYS A 296 -15.35 -22.32 -4.89
C LYS A 296 -16.45 -21.41 -4.31
N VAL A 297 -16.57 -21.32 -2.99
CA VAL A 297 -17.63 -20.52 -2.34
C VAL A 297 -17.51 -19.03 -2.70
N ARG A 298 -16.30 -18.47 -2.75
CA ARG A 298 -16.09 -17.07 -3.15
C ARG A 298 -16.44 -16.83 -4.61
N LYS A 299 -16.06 -17.72 -5.53
CA LYS A 299 -16.48 -17.64 -6.94
C LYS A 299 -18.01 -17.70 -7.08
N MET A 300 -18.67 -18.59 -6.35
CA MET A 300 -20.14 -18.69 -6.35
C MET A 300 -20.80 -17.41 -5.81
N LYS A 301 -20.32 -16.88 -4.68
CA LYS A 301 -20.82 -15.63 -4.09
C LYS A 301 -20.71 -14.47 -5.09
N ALA A 302 -19.57 -14.38 -5.79
CA ALA A 302 -19.33 -13.37 -6.80
C ALA A 302 -20.28 -13.45 -8.01
N ILE A 303 -20.58 -14.67 -8.48
CA ILE A 303 -21.55 -14.89 -9.56
C ILE A 303 -22.96 -14.49 -9.12
N TYR A 304 -23.42 -14.90 -7.94
CA TYR A 304 -24.75 -14.50 -7.47
C TYR A 304 -24.84 -13.00 -7.17
N HIS A 305 -23.75 -12.38 -6.71
CA HIS A 305 -23.69 -10.93 -6.56
C HIS A 305 -23.80 -10.21 -7.91
N THR A 306 -23.10 -10.67 -8.95
CA THR A 306 -23.21 -10.08 -10.30
C THR A 306 -24.57 -10.33 -10.96
N LEU A 307 -25.18 -11.49 -10.74
CA LEU A 307 -26.55 -11.76 -11.17
C LEU A 307 -27.57 -10.82 -10.51
N ASN A 308 -27.30 -10.33 -9.29
CA ASN A 308 -28.13 -9.33 -8.63
C ASN A 308 -28.01 -7.91 -9.24
N LEU A 309 -26.99 -7.62 -10.05
CA LEU A 309 -26.90 -6.36 -10.80
C LEU A 309 -27.72 -6.40 -12.10
N CYS A 310 -28.11 -7.59 -12.56
CA CYS A 310 -28.85 -7.78 -13.80
C CYS A 310 -30.34 -7.43 -13.61
N ASN A 311 -30.97 -6.93 -14.67
CA ASN A 311 -32.42 -6.76 -14.70
C ASN A 311 -33.10 -8.08 -15.14
N ILE A 312 -34.28 -8.35 -14.58
CA ILE A 312 -35.06 -9.54 -14.88
C ILE A 312 -36.25 -9.11 -15.73
N ASP A 313 -36.35 -9.65 -16.94
CA ASP A 313 -37.57 -9.53 -17.72
C ASP A 313 -38.56 -10.64 -17.30
N VAL A 314 -39.65 -10.21 -16.66
CA VAL A 314 -40.72 -11.09 -16.17
C VAL A 314 -41.44 -11.78 -17.33
N THR A 315 -41.44 -11.18 -18.52
CA THR A 315 -42.19 -11.70 -19.68
C THR A 315 -41.47 -12.83 -20.41
N GLN A 316 -40.15 -12.74 -20.56
CA GLN A 316 -39.35 -13.71 -21.33
C GLN A 316 -38.53 -14.69 -20.50
N LYS A 317 -38.54 -14.59 -19.15
CA LYS A 317 -37.64 -15.35 -18.27
C LYS A 317 -36.16 -15.24 -18.72
N CYS A 318 -35.79 -14.03 -19.14
CA CYS A 318 -34.44 -13.69 -19.55
C CYS A 318 -33.88 -12.63 -18.59
N LEU A 319 -32.57 -12.73 -18.36
CA LEU A 319 -31.79 -11.73 -17.66
C LEU A 319 -31.16 -10.80 -18.69
N ILE A 320 -31.37 -9.51 -18.47
CA ILE A 320 -30.76 -8.44 -19.25
C ILE A 320 -29.64 -7.86 -18.41
N ALA A 321 -28.43 -7.84 -18.96
CA ALA A 321 -27.29 -7.20 -18.33
C ALA A 321 -26.67 -6.18 -19.27
N GLU A 322 -26.28 -5.03 -18.75
CA GLU A 322 -25.47 -4.06 -19.48
C GLU A 322 -24.04 -4.13 -18.98
N VAL A 323 -23.10 -4.32 -19.92
CA VAL A 323 -21.68 -4.51 -19.62
C VAL A 323 -20.82 -3.56 -20.44
N TRP A 324 -19.83 -2.97 -19.79
CA TRP A 324 -18.71 -2.34 -20.48
C TRP A 324 -17.69 -3.41 -20.86
N CYS A 325 -17.30 -3.43 -22.13
CA CYS A 325 -16.28 -4.32 -22.64
C CYS A 325 -15.40 -3.63 -23.69
N PRO A 326 -14.12 -4.00 -23.77
CA PRO A 326 -13.22 -3.45 -24.77
C PRO A 326 -13.61 -3.95 -26.17
N VAL A 327 -13.57 -3.07 -27.17
CA VAL A 327 -13.97 -3.38 -28.55
C VAL A 327 -13.09 -4.48 -29.16
N SER A 328 -11.82 -4.51 -28.76
CA SER A 328 -10.80 -5.45 -29.21
C SER A 328 -11.11 -6.91 -28.81
N ASP A 329 -11.76 -7.14 -27.67
CA ASP A 329 -11.95 -8.49 -27.10
C ASP A 329 -13.39 -9.01 -27.20
N LEU A 330 -14.23 -8.37 -28.02
CA LEU A 330 -15.64 -8.75 -28.19
C LEU A 330 -15.81 -10.19 -28.69
N ASP A 331 -14.93 -10.65 -29.57
CA ASP A 331 -14.98 -12.03 -30.09
C ASP A 331 -14.69 -13.06 -28.99
N SER A 332 -13.74 -12.74 -28.10
CA SER A 332 -13.40 -13.59 -26.95
C SER A 332 -14.59 -13.73 -25.99
N ILE A 333 -15.29 -12.63 -25.72
CA ILE A 333 -16.50 -12.61 -24.90
C ILE A 333 -17.62 -13.45 -25.55
N GLN A 334 -17.83 -13.34 -26.87
CA GLN A 334 -18.82 -14.15 -27.58
C GLN A 334 -18.48 -15.65 -27.53
N PHE A 335 -17.21 -16.03 -27.64
CA PHE A 335 -16.78 -17.42 -27.50
C PHE A 335 -17.04 -17.97 -26.10
N ALA A 336 -16.77 -17.21 -25.04
CA ALA A 336 -17.12 -17.61 -23.67
C ALA A 336 -18.62 -17.76 -23.45
N LEU A 337 -19.42 -16.85 -23.98
CA LEU A 337 -20.88 -16.92 -23.90
C LEU A 337 -21.44 -18.17 -24.58
N ARG A 338 -20.91 -18.54 -25.75
CA ARG A 338 -21.25 -19.81 -26.41
C ARG A 338 -20.85 -21.02 -25.58
N ARG A 339 -19.63 -21.05 -25.06
CA ARG A 339 -19.13 -22.13 -24.17
C ARG A 339 -19.99 -22.28 -22.91
N GLY A 340 -20.37 -21.18 -22.27
CA GLY A 340 -21.23 -21.18 -21.08
C GLY A 340 -22.63 -21.70 -21.39
N THR A 341 -23.16 -21.36 -22.57
CA THR A 341 -24.46 -21.86 -23.05
C THR A 341 -24.40 -23.38 -23.30
N GLU A 342 -23.35 -23.87 -23.97
CA GLU A 342 -23.14 -25.30 -24.23
C GLU A 342 -23.00 -26.11 -22.92
N LYS A 343 -22.27 -25.60 -21.92
CA LYS A 343 -22.14 -26.24 -20.60
C LYS A 343 -23.47 -26.36 -19.86
N SER A 344 -24.37 -25.40 -20.04
CA SER A 344 -25.71 -25.43 -19.42
C SER A 344 -26.66 -26.43 -20.09
N GLY A 345 -26.34 -26.92 -21.29
CA GLY A 345 -27.22 -27.76 -22.09
C GLY A 345 -28.38 -27.02 -22.75
N SER A 346 -28.41 -25.68 -22.68
CA SER A 346 -29.40 -24.88 -23.39
C SER A 346 -29.09 -24.79 -24.88
N THR A 347 -30.13 -24.88 -25.71
CA THR A 347 -30.03 -24.71 -27.17
C THR A 347 -30.14 -23.25 -27.62
N VAL A 348 -30.54 -22.33 -26.73
CA VAL A 348 -30.75 -20.92 -27.07
C VAL A 348 -29.43 -20.17 -26.90
N PRO A 349 -28.83 -19.62 -27.97
CA PRO A 349 -27.60 -18.85 -27.84
C PRO A 349 -27.84 -17.55 -27.07
N SER A 350 -26.89 -17.20 -26.21
CA SER A 350 -26.85 -15.88 -25.59
C SER A 350 -26.52 -14.81 -26.64
N ILE A 351 -27.24 -13.69 -26.59
CA ILE A 351 -27.13 -12.60 -27.56
C ILE A 351 -26.37 -11.45 -26.91
N LEU A 352 -25.34 -10.96 -27.60
CA LEU A 352 -24.60 -9.75 -27.26
C LEU A 352 -24.93 -8.67 -28.29
N ASN A 353 -25.70 -7.66 -27.88
CA ASN A 353 -26.04 -6.51 -28.69
C ASN A 353 -25.14 -5.31 -28.35
N ARG A 354 -24.67 -4.56 -29.35
CA ARG A 354 -23.88 -3.35 -29.11
C ARG A 354 -24.81 -2.14 -29.02
N MET A 355 -24.68 -1.35 -27.97
CA MET A 355 -25.45 -0.12 -27.79
C MET A 355 -24.57 1.11 -28.00
N GLN A 356 -25.15 2.10 -28.68
CA GLN A 356 -24.60 3.46 -28.68
C GLN A 356 -25.21 4.24 -27.52
N THR A 357 -24.36 4.73 -26.63
CA THR A 357 -24.73 5.56 -25.49
C THR A 357 -23.91 6.85 -25.50
N LYS A 358 -24.47 7.91 -24.90
CA LYS A 358 -23.77 9.17 -24.63
C LYS A 358 -23.05 9.17 -23.28
N GLN A 359 -23.23 8.13 -22.45
CA GLN A 359 -22.57 7.99 -21.16
C GLN A 359 -21.05 7.87 -21.32
N THR A 360 -20.31 8.41 -20.35
CA THR A 360 -18.84 8.32 -20.33
C THR A 360 -18.40 6.89 -19.98
N PRO A 361 -17.72 6.17 -20.89
CA PRO A 361 -17.21 4.84 -20.60
C PRO A 361 -16.06 4.86 -19.58
N PRO A 362 -15.79 3.73 -18.90
CA PRO A 362 -14.63 3.60 -18.04
C PRO A 362 -13.32 3.54 -18.84
N THR A 363 -12.24 3.98 -18.20
CA THR A 363 -10.89 4.02 -18.75
C THR A 363 -10.17 2.71 -18.42
N TYR A 364 -9.72 2.02 -19.47
CA TYR A 364 -8.91 0.81 -19.36
C TYR A 364 -7.59 0.97 -20.10
N ASN A 365 -6.51 0.65 -19.38
CA ASN A 365 -5.16 0.60 -19.92
C ASN A 365 -4.63 -0.82 -19.71
N LYS A 366 -4.23 -1.50 -20.78
CA LYS A 366 -3.59 -2.81 -20.68
C LYS A 366 -2.28 -2.67 -19.91
N THR A 367 -2.15 -3.38 -18.79
CA THR A 367 -0.94 -3.35 -17.97
C THR A 367 -0.18 -4.66 -18.08
N ASN A 368 1.14 -4.56 -18.26
CA ASN A 368 2.05 -5.69 -18.10
C ASN A 368 2.58 -5.73 -16.67
N LYS A 369 3.20 -6.86 -16.28
CA LYS A 369 3.88 -7.00 -14.97
C LYS A 369 4.84 -5.84 -14.64
N PHE A 370 5.49 -5.31 -15.68
CA PHE A 370 6.41 -4.17 -15.56
C PHE A 370 5.68 -2.82 -15.44
N THR A 371 4.63 -2.61 -16.21
CA THR A 371 3.93 -1.32 -16.32
C THR A 371 2.90 -1.09 -15.21
N SER A 372 2.39 -2.16 -14.58
CA SER A 372 1.37 -2.07 -13.53
C SER A 372 1.79 -1.18 -12.36
N GLY A 373 3.05 -1.28 -11.91
CA GLY A 373 3.57 -0.42 -10.84
C GLY A 373 3.54 1.07 -11.20
N PHE A 374 3.98 1.42 -12.40
CA PHE A 374 3.96 2.81 -12.88
C PHE A 374 2.54 3.32 -13.14
N GLN A 375 1.64 2.45 -13.64
CA GLN A 375 0.24 2.80 -13.85
C GLN A 375 -0.46 3.11 -12.52
N ASN A 376 -0.24 2.28 -11.49
CA ASN A 376 -0.83 2.50 -10.16
C ASN A 376 -0.39 3.84 -9.55
N ILE A 377 0.85 4.27 -9.79
CA ILE A 377 1.35 5.58 -9.34
C ILE A 377 0.64 6.74 -10.05
N VAL A 378 0.34 6.58 -11.33
CA VAL A 378 -0.42 7.60 -12.09
C VAL A 378 -1.88 7.61 -11.65
N ASP A 379 -2.51 6.44 -11.54
CA ASP A 379 -3.91 6.27 -11.12
C ASP A 379 -4.16 6.78 -9.69
N ALA A 380 -3.13 6.80 -8.83
CA ALA A 380 -3.24 7.31 -7.46
C ALA A 380 -3.48 8.82 -7.38
N TYR A 381 -3.10 9.59 -8.41
CA TYR A 381 -3.40 11.03 -8.48
C TYR A 381 -4.81 11.30 -8.98
N GLY A 382 -5.24 10.53 -9.98
CA GLY A 382 -6.56 10.59 -10.59
C GLY A 382 -6.64 9.54 -11.68
N ILE A 383 -7.85 9.27 -12.17
CA ILE A 383 -8.06 8.33 -13.27
C ILE A 383 -8.23 9.13 -14.56
N GLY A 384 -7.58 8.68 -15.63
CA GLY A 384 -7.57 9.43 -16.89
C GLY A 384 -8.94 9.47 -17.51
N ASN A 385 -9.29 10.58 -18.17
CA ASN A 385 -10.53 10.63 -18.94
C ASN A 385 -10.47 9.64 -20.10
N TYR A 386 -11.65 9.22 -20.55
CA TYR A 386 -11.74 8.28 -21.66
C TYR A 386 -11.04 8.82 -22.92
N ARG A 387 -10.14 8.01 -23.48
CA ARG A 387 -9.29 8.30 -24.65
C ARG A 387 -8.31 9.46 -24.49
N GLU A 388 -8.07 9.90 -23.25
CA GLU A 388 -6.99 10.83 -22.92
C GLU A 388 -5.62 10.13 -23.04
N ILE A 389 -4.56 10.92 -23.30
CA ILE A 389 -3.19 10.39 -23.30
C ILE A 389 -2.80 9.95 -21.89
N ASN A 390 -2.33 8.71 -21.79
CA ASN A 390 -1.83 8.16 -20.55
C ASN A 390 -0.42 8.73 -20.25
N PRO A 391 -0.19 9.32 -19.05
CA PRO A 391 1.15 9.73 -18.62
C PRO A 391 2.12 8.56 -18.40
N ALA A 392 1.63 7.36 -18.11
CA ALA A 392 2.43 6.23 -17.65
C ALA A 392 3.63 5.85 -18.55
N PRO A 393 3.52 5.79 -19.90
CA PRO A 393 4.67 5.52 -20.77
C PRO A 393 5.85 6.46 -20.54
N TYR A 394 5.57 7.74 -20.29
CA TYR A 394 6.60 8.75 -20.05
C TYR A 394 7.16 8.62 -18.64
N THR A 395 6.27 8.45 -17.66
CA THR A 395 6.63 8.26 -16.25
C THR A 395 7.58 7.07 -16.07
N ILE A 396 7.50 6.00 -16.87
CA ILE A 396 8.44 4.86 -16.81
C ILE A 396 9.90 5.30 -16.85
N ILE A 397 10.25 6.32 -17.64
CA ILE A 397 11.62 6.80 -17.81
C ILE A 397 11.87 8.12 -17.07
N THR A 398 10.95 9.08 -17.17
CA THR A 398 11.16 10.41 -16.59
C THR A 398 11.15 10.38 -15.06
N PHE A 399 10.36 9.49 -14.44
CA PHE A 399 10.28 9.39 -12.99
C PHE A 399 11.58 8.86 -12.36
N PRO A 400 12.11 7.69 -12.76
CA PRO A 400 13.40 7.23 -12.27
C PRO A 400 14.55 8.19 -12.59
N PHE A 401 14.49 8.89 -13.72
CA PHE A 401 15.51 9.87 -14.11
C PHE A 401 15.52 11.10 -13.19
N LEU A 402 14.36 11.72 -12.91
CA LEU A 402 14.30 12.86 -11.99
C LEU A 402 14.68 12.44 -10.56
N PHE A 403 14.30 11.24 -10.14
CA PHE A 403 14.78 10.66 -8.89
C PHE A 403 16.31 10.56 -8.86
N ALA A 404 16.92 10.02 -9.91
CA ALA A 404 18.37 9.86 -10.00
C ALA A 404 19.14 11.19 -9.97
N VAL A 405 18.56 12.29 -10.44
CA VAL A 405 19.17 13.62 -10.34
C VAL A 405 19.23 14.11 -8.89
N MET A 406 18.18 13.83 -8.09
CA MET A 406 18.16 14.11 -6.65
C MET A 406 19.08 13.16 -5.88
N PHE A 407 19.03 11.86 -6.22
CA PHE A 407 19.75 10.78 -5.55
C PHE A 407 20.92 10.27 -6.42
N GLY A 408 21.84 11.17 -6.75
CA GLY A 408 22.95 10.89 -7.65
C GLY A 408 24.21 10.46 -6.90
N ASP A 409 24.31 9.19 -6.54
CA ASP A 409 25.51 8.57 -5.96
C ASP A 409 25.69 7.16 -6.56
N LEU A 410 26.88 6.89 -7.10
CA LEU A 410 27.23 5.61 -7.69
C LEU A 410 27.17 4.45 -6.69
N GLY A 411 27.63 4.68 -5.46
CA GLY A 411 27.66 3.68 -4.39
C GLY A 411 26.26 3.31 -3.92
N HIS A 412 25.46 4.31 -3.56
CA HIS A 412 24.07 4.09 -3.13
C HIS A 412 23.20 3.52 -4.25
N GLY A 413 23.37 3.99 -5.50
CA GLY A 413 22.66 3.45 -6.67
C GLY A 413 22.98 1.97 -6.91
N THR A 414 24.22 1.55 -6.70
CA THR A 414 24.63 0.14 -6.78
C THR A 414 23.93 -0.72 -5.72
N LEU A 415 23.90 -0.25 -4.46
CA LEU A 415 23.21 -0.96 -3.37
C LEU A 415 21.70 -1.09 -3.63
N MET A 416 21.07 -0.01 -4.10
CA MET A 416 19.64 0.01 -4.46
C MET A 416 19.35 -0.97 -5.61
N THR A 417 20.20 -0.99 -6.65
CA THR A 417 20.07 -1.91 -7.79
C THR A 417 20.20 -3.37 -7.35
N CYS A 418 21.18 -3.69 -6.50
CA CYS A 418 21.35 -5.03 -5.95
C CYS A 418 20.14 -5.49 -5.13
N ALA A 419 19.59 -4.62 -4.28
CA ALA A 419 18.39 -4.91 -3.50
C ALA A 419 17.16 -5.13 -4.40
N ALA A 420 16.97 -4.29 -5.42
CA ALA A 420 15.89 -4.45 -6.38
C ALA A 420 16.01 -5.75 -7.20
N LEU A 421 17.22 -6.06 -7.65
CA LEU A 421 17.51 -7.28 -8.41
C LEU A 421 17.26 -8.53 -7.56
N TYR A 422 17.57 -8.50 -6.26
CA TYR A 422 17.21 -9.57 -5.34
C TYR A 422 15.70 -9.81 -5.25
N LEU A 423 14.89 -8.75 -5.18
CA LEU A 423 13.42 -8.85 -5.17
C LEU A 423 12.87 -9.40 -6.48
N VAL A 424 13.45 -9.02 -7.63
CA VAL A 424 13.05 -9.50 -8.96
C VAL A 424 13.43 -10.97 -9.16
N LEU A 425 14.65 -11.38 -8.77
CA LEU A 425 15.09 -12.77 -8.93
C LEU A 425 14.31 -13.76 -8.05
N ARG A 426 13.85 -13.33 -6.86
CA ARG A 426 13.08 -14.17 -5.92
C ARG A 426 11.57 -13.96 -6.00
N GLU A 427 11.05 -13.42 -7.10
CA GLU A 427 9.63 -13.10 -7.28
C GLU A 427 8.70 -14.28 -6.97
N SER A 428 8.98 -15.48 -7.49
CA SER A 428 8.12 -16.66 -7.30
C SER A 428 8.03 -17.12 -5.84
N ARG A 429 9.16 -17.09 -5.12
CA ARG A 429 9.20 -17.49 -3.71
C ARG A 429 8.53 -16.44 -2.81
N LEU A 430 8.75 -15.16 -3.09
CA LEU A 430 8.18 -14.06 -2.30
C LEU A 430 6.67 -13.89 -2.54
N MET A 431 6.19 -14.13 -3.76
CA MET A 431 4.76 -14.11 -4.04
C MET A 431 4.03 -15.28 -3.35
N ALA A 432 4.68 -16.44 -3.21
CA ALA A 432 4.15 -17.58 -2.46
C ALA A 432 4.17 -17.35 -0.93
N GLN A 433 5.08 -16.52 -0.43
CA GLN A 433 5.17 -16.18 0.98
C GLN A 433 4.23 -15.02 1.27
N LYS A 434 3.02 -15.32 1.77
CA LYS A 434 2.05 -14.30 2.18
C LYS A 434 2.61 -13.51 3.36
N ASN A 435 3.26 -12.37 3.06
CA ASN A 435 3.83 -11.48 4.06
C ASN A 435 2.76 -10.47 4.50
N ASP A 436 2.51 -10.42 5.81
CA ASP A 436 1.52 -9.52 6.41
C ASP A 436 2.03 -8.07 6.56
N SER A 437 3.30 -7.79 6.24
CA SER A 437 3.84 -6.43 6.34
C SER A 437 3.49 -5.58 5.12
N GLU A 438 2.65 -4.58 5.34
CA GLU A 438 2.19 -3.64 4.30
C GLU A 438 3.35 -2.95 3.57
N ILE A 439 4.39 -2.54 4.31
CA ILE A 439 5.59 -1.90 3.75
C ILE A 439 6.28 -2.82 2.74
N PHE A 440 6.40 -4.12 3.05
CA PHE A 440 7.04 -5.07 2.14
C PHE A 440 6.19 -5.28 0.89
N ASN A 441 4.86 -5.35 1.03
CA ASN A 441 3.94 -5.48 -0.10
C ASN A 441 4.01 -4.27 -1.04
N MET A 442 4.11 -3.06 -0.49
CA MET A 442 4.30 -1.84 -1.28
C MET A 442 5.63 -1.85 -2.05
N VAL A 443 6.73 -2.21 -1.38
CA VAL A 443 8.07 -2.30 -1.99
C VAL A 443 8.11 -3.41 -3.06
N PHE A 444 7.46 -4.54 -2.82
CA PHE A 444 7.40 -5.66 -3.76
C PHE A 444 6.57 -5.33 -5.01
N ALA A 445 5.46 -4.61 -4.84
CA ALA A 445 4.69 -4.07 -5.96
C ALA A 445 5.52 -3.08 -6.80
N GLY A 446 6.39 -2.31 -6.16
CA GLY A 446 7.28 -1.33 -6.79
C GLY A 446 8.64 -1.86 -7.28
N ARG A 447 8.89 -3.17 -7.32
CA ARG A 447 10.24 -3.74 -7.59
C ARG A 447 10.91 -3.25 -8.87
N TYR A 448 10.17 -3.11 -9.96
CA TYR A 448 10.69 -2.62 -11.24
C TYR A 448 11.00 -1.13 -11.23
N ILE A 449 10.26 -0.35 -10.42
CA ILE A 449 10.48 1.08 -10.25
C ILE A 449 11.81 1.31 -9.52
N ILE A 450 12.03 0.59 -8.42
CA ILE A 450 13.29 0.66 -7.64
C ILE A 450 14.48 0.20 -8.49
N LEU A 451 14.29 -0.83 -9.34
CA LEU A 451 15.34 -1.29 -10.26
C LEU A 451 15.76 -0.18 -11.23
N LEU A 452 14.80 0.49 -11.88
CA LEU A 452 15.12 1.59 -12.78
C LEU A 452 15.74 2.78 -12.04
N MET A 453 15.22 3.12 -10.86
CA MET A 453 15.78 4.19 -10.02
C MET A 453 17.25 3.93 -9.66
N GLY A 454 17.60 2.69 -9.31
CA GLY A 454 18.98 2.30 -9.02
C GLY A 454 19.90 2.43 -10.24
N ILE A 455 19.46 1.96 -11.41
CA ILE A 455 20.24 2.04 -12.66
C ILE A 455 20.45 3.50 -13.09
N PHE A 456 19.41 4.33 -13.03
CA PHE A 456 19.55 5.75 -13.36
C PHE A 456 20.38 6.50 -12.32
N SER A 457 20.27 6.15 -11.03
CA SER A 457 21.11 6.70 -9.95
C SER A 457 22.59 6.35 -10.15
N MET A 458 22.89 5.13 -10.61
CA MET A 458 24.25 4.74 -11.01
C MET A 458 24.76 5.61 -12.17
N TYR A 459 23.93 5.87 -13.19
CA TYR A 459 24.27 6.74 -14.31
C TYR A 459 24.52 8.20 -13.86
N THR A 460 23.62 8.80 -13.08
CA THR A 460 23.79 10.17 -12.58
C THR A 460 24.95 10.28 -11.60
N GLY A 461 25.22 9.25 -10.79
CA GLY A 461 26.38 9.15 -9.92
C GLY A 461 27.70 9.21 -10.69
N ILE A 462 27.78 8.57 -11.86
CA ILE A 462 28.94 8.68 -12.77
C ILE A 462 29.06 10.11 -13.32
N ILE A 463 27.94 10.75 -13.69
CA ILE A 463 27.94 12.14 -14.18
C ILE A 463 28.37 13.13 -13.10
N TYR A 464 27.92 12.97 -11.86
CA TYR A 464 28.38 13.79 -10.74
C TYR A 464 29.78 13.42 -10.26
N ASN A 465 30.29 12.25 -10.67
CA ASN A 465 31.55 11.66 -10.24
C ASN A 465 31.63 11.56 -8.71
N ASP A 466 30.56 11.01 -8.12
CA ASP A 466 30.43 10.83 -6.67
C ASP A 466 30.08 9.37 -6.32
N CYS A 467 30.90 8.77 -5.46
CA CYS A 467 30.78 7.41 -4.95
C CYS A 467 31.08 7.43 -3.46
N PHE A 468 30.05 7.35 -2.61
CA PHE A 468 30.18 7.50 -1.16
C PHE A 468 30.99 8.75 -0.76
N SER A 469 30.69 9.91 -1.37
CA SER A 469 31.40 11.19 -1.22
C SER A 469 32.80 11.29 -1.85
N LYS A 470 33.25 10.25 -2.57
CA LYS A 470 34.58 10.17 -3.19
C LYS A 470 34.48 10.14 -4.71
N SER A 471 35.46 10.77 -5.36
CA SER A 471 35.51 10.90 -6.82
C SER A 471 36.39 9.82 -7.45
N LEU A 472 36.03 9.38 -8.64
CA LEU A 472 36.77 8.39 -9.42
C LEU A 472 37.64 9.09 -10.47
N ASN A 473 38.94 8.81 -10.47
CA ASN A 473 39.86 9.31 -11.49
C ASN A 473 40.06 8.28 -12.61
N ALA A 474 39.16 8.26 -13.60
CA ALA A 474 39.18 7.29 -14.70
C ALA A 474 39.95 7.78 -15.94
N PHE A 475 39.78 9.06 -16.32
CA PHE A 475 40.35 9.62 -17.56
C PHE A 475 41.55 10.57 -17.33
N GLY A 476 41.94 10.80 -16.07
CA GLY A 476 42.92 11.82 -15.70
C GLY A 476 42.27 13.20 -15.53
N SER A 477 42.74 13.97 -14.53
CA SER A 477 42.27 15.34 -14.28
C SER A 477 42.62 16.27 -15.44
N GLY A 478 41.66 17.09 -15.87
CA GLY A 478 41.87 18.15 -16.86
C GLY A 478 42.66 19.33 -16.28
N TRP A 479 42.73 19.40 -14.94
CA TRP A 479 43.55 20.36 -14.21
C TRP A 479 44.94 19.82 -13.91
N SER A 480 45.96 20.63 -14.21
CA SER A 480 47.36 20.33 -13.90
C SER A 480 47.99 21.40 -13.03
N VAL A 481 48.61 20.98 -11.93
CA VAL A 481 49.32 21.87 -11.02
C VAL A 481 50.74 22.22 -11.52
N LYS A 482 51.34 21.36 -12.37
CA LYS A 482 52.74 21.48 -12.80
C LYS A 482 53.09 22.84 -13.45
N PRO A 483 52.23 23.43 -14.30
CA PRO A 483 52.55 24.71 -14.95
C PRO A 483 52.61 25.90 -13.98
N MET A 484 52.03 25.80 -12.78
CA MET A 484 52.08 26.87 -11.78
C MET A 484 53.46 27.06 -11.15
N PHE A 485 54.29 26.01 -11.16
CA PHE A 485 55.68 26.05 -10.71
C PHE A 485 56.66 26.46 -11.83
N MET A 486 56.16 26.70 -13.05
CA MET A 486 56.97 27.07 -14.20
C MET A 486 56.83 28.59 -14.48
N PRO A 487 57.82 29.42 -14.10
CA PRO A 487 57.74 30.87 -14.32
C PRO A 487 57.70 31.25 -15.81
N GLN A 488 58.21 30.39 -16.70
CA GLN A 488 58.18 30.58 -18.16
C GLN A 488 56.77 30.58 -18.77
N ARG A 489 55.78 30.03 -18.06
CA ARG A 489 54.37 29.98 -18.51
C ARG A 489 53.45 30.94 -17.74
N GLY A 490 54.02 31.79 -16.87
CA GLY A 490 53.25 32.72 -16.03
C GLY A 490 52.82 32.16 -14.68
N GLY A 491 53.43 31.06 -14.22
CA GLY A 491 53.19 30.48 -12.89
C GLY A 491 53.92 31.24 -11.77
N ASN A 492 53.18 31.60 -10.71
CA ASN A 492 53.70 32.40 -9.59
C ASN A 492 54.06 31.57 -8.35
N TRP A 493 54.04 30.24 -8.41
CA TRP A 493 54.25 29.40 -7.24
C TRP A 493 55.72 29.03 -7.04
N THR A 494 56.26 29.35 -5.86
CA THR A 494 57.58 28.92 -5.39
C THR A 494 57.44 27.99 -4.19
N PHE A 495 58.50 27.25 -3.85
CA PHE A 495 58.50 26.38 -2.66
C PHE A 495 58.22 27.15 -1.36
N ASP A 496 58.54 28.46 -1.31
CA ASP A 496 58.23 29.31 -0.15
C ASP A 496 56.72 29.59 -0.02
N THR A 497 56.01 29.78 -1.15
CA THR A 497 54.55 29.95 -1.14
C THR A 497 53.81 28.71 -0.67
N LEU A 498 54.37 27.52 -0.92
CA LEU A 498 53.83 26.24 -0.47
C LEU A 498 53.97 26.05 1.05
N ASN A 499 55.08 26.53 1.63
CA ASN A 499 55.32 26.46 3.07
C ASN A 499 54.55 27.52 3.86
N GLY A 500 54.27 28.69 3.24
CA GLY A 500 53.60 29.81 3.89
C GLY A 500 52.07 29.77 3.86
N ASN A 501 51.46 29.19 2.81
CA ASN A 501 50.01 29.24 2.59
C ASN A 501 49.36 27.85 2.65
N SER A 502 48.34 27.70 3.49
CA SER A 502 47.54 26.45 3.61
C SER A 502 46.53 26.26 2.47
N VAL A 503 46.15 27.33 1.77
CA VAL A 503 45.21 27.32 0.64
C VAL A 503 45.85 28.00 -0.55
N LEU A 504 45.86 27.31 -1.70
CA LEU A 504 46.41 27.81 -2.96
C LEU A 504 45.31 27.88 -4.02
N GLN A 505 45.32 28.96 -4.82
CA GLN A 505 44.37 29.15 -5.91
C GLN A 505 45.03 28.88 -7.26
N LEU A 506 44.44 27.98 -8.05
CA LEU A 506 44.84 27.75 -9.43
C LEU A 506 44.26 28.84 -10.33
N ASP A 507 45.10 29.46 -11.16
CA ASP A 507 44.70 30.44 -12.16
C ASP A 507 44.46 29.73 -13.50
N PRO A 508 43.20 29.69 -13.99
CA PRO A 508 42.88 29.07 -15.27
C PRO A 508 43.39 29.83 -16.50
N VAL A 509 43.86 31.08 -16.35
CA VAL A 509 44.40 31.89 -17.46
C VAL A 509 45.78 31.40 -17.89
N VAL A 510 46.53 30.75 -17.00
CA VAL A 510 47.88 30.23 -17.24
C VAL A 510 47.82 29.00 -18.15
N ASP A 511 48.57 29.05 -19.26
CA ASP A 511 48.55 28.00 -20.27
C ASP A 511 49.06 26.66 -19.70
N GLY A 512 48.21 25.63 -19.79
CA GLY A 512 48.47 24.27 -19.33
C GLY A 512 47.88 23.93 -17.94
N VAL A 513 47.38 24.93 -17.19
CA VAL A 513 46.71 24.69 -15.90
C VAL A 513 45.35 24.02 -16.11
N PHE A 514 44.62 24.44 -17.15
CA PHE A 514 43.41 23.80 -17.62
C PHE A 514 43.63 23.28 -19.06
N ASN A 515 43.69 21.95 -19.22
CA ASN A 515 43.96 21.28 -20.49
C ASN A 515 42.70 20.86 -21.25
N GLY A 516 41.52 21.31 -20.80
CA GLY A 516 40.22 20.99 -21.39
C GLY A 516 39.26 20.33 -20.39
N PRO A 517 37.96 20.22 -20.76
CA PRO A 517 36.95 19.62 -19.91
C PRO A 517 37.15 18.11 -19.77
N TYR A 518 36.73 17.57 -18.63
CA TYR A 518 36.75 16.14 -18.37
C TYR A 518 35.75 15.41 -19.31
N PRO A 519 36.12 14.27 -19.94
CA PRO A 519 35.29 13.65 -20.98
C PRO A 519 33.89 13.21 -20.53
N ILE A 520 33.74 12.68 -19.32
CA ILE A 520 32.44 12.19 -18.79
C ILE A 520 32.31 12.60 -17.33
N GLY A 521 31.35 13.49 -17.04
CA GLY A 521 31.03 13.92 -15.68
C GLY A 521 31.92 15.05 -15.16
N ILE A 522 31.96 15.21 -13.84
CA ILE A 522 32.69 16.29 -13.17
C ILE A 522 34.14 15.87 -12.89
N ASP A 523 35.08 16.80 -13.06
CA ASP A 523 36.51 16.56 -12.82
C ASP A 523 36.77 16.20 -11.32
N PRO A 524 37.50 15.11 -11.04
CA PRO A 524 37.87 14.70 -9.68
C PRO A 524 38.54 15.78 -8.82
N ILE A 525 39.24 16.74 -9.43
CA ILE A 525 39.95 17.80 -8.69
C ILE A 525 39.00 18.61 -7.78
N TRP A 526 37.74 18.75 -8.20
CA TRP A 526 36.74 19.50 -7.45
C TRP A 526 36.39 18.85 -6.11
N ASN A 527 36.58 17.54 -5.93
CA ASN A 527 36.30 16.92 -4.64
C ASN A 527 37.32 17.31 -3.55
N ILE A 528 38.55 17.62 -3.96
CA ILE A 528 39.65 18.02 -3.06
C ILE A 528 39.65 19.55 -2.83
N ALA A 529 39.03 20.32 -3.74
CA ALA A 529 39.04 21.76 -3.71
C ALA A 529 38.14 22.35 -2.59
N VAL A 530 38.62 23.41 -1.92
CA VAL A 530 37.86 24.13 -0.88
C VAL A 530 36.63 24.84 -1.47
N ASN A 531 36.74 25.34 -2.71
CA ASN A 531 35.67 26.09 -3.40
C ASN A 531 34.68 25.20 -4.16
N LYS A 532 34.64 23.89 -3.91
CA LYS A 532 33.77 22.93 -4.61
C LYS A 532 32.28 23.27 -4.55
N LEU A 533 31.82 23.75 -3.39
CA LEU A 533 30.41 24.07 -3.16
C LEU A 533 29.94 25.21 -4.07
N SER A 534 30.80 26.20 -4.32
CA SER A 534 30.47 27.33 -5.21
C SER A 534 30.27 26.86 -6.64
N PHE A 535 31.17 25.99 -7.13
CA PHE A 535 31.08 25.42 -8.47
C PHE A 535 29.87 24.48 -8.63
N LEU A 536 29.73 23.51 -7.72
CA LEU A 536 28.65 22.51 -7.77
C LEU A 536 27.27 23.14 -7.58
N ASN A 537 27.14 24.15 -6.71
CA ASN A 537 25.90 24.88 -6.53
C ASN A 537 25.48 25.58 -7.84
N SER A 538 26.40 26.32 -8.46
CA SER A 538 26.12 27.00 -9.74
C SER A 538 25.72 26.02 -10.84
N PHE A 539 26.39 24.87 -10.93
CA PHE A 539 26.11 23.83 -11.92
C PHE A 539 24.75 23.16 -11.68
N LYS A 540 24.52 22.62 -10.47
CA LYS A 540 23.29 21.86 -10.15
C LYS A 540 22.04 22.74 -10.19
N MET A 541 22.13 24.00 -9.76
CA MET A 541 21.01 24.95 -9.84
C MET A 541 20.62 25.26 -11.29
N LYS A 542 21.60 25.42 -12.20
CA LYS A 542 21.31 25.65 -13.63
C LYS A 542 20.73 24.40 -14.29
N MET A 543 21.29 23.24 -13.98
CA MET A 543 20.83 21.95 -14.52
C MET A 543 19.40 21.63 -14.09
N SER A 544 19.01 21.91 -12.84
CA SER A 544 17.63 21.69 -12.38
C SER A 544 16.61 22.56 -13.12
N VAL A 545 16.94 23.83 -13.39
CA VAL A 545 16.08 24.73 -14.18
C VAL A 545 15.97 24.24 -15.63
N ILE A 546 17.08 23.82 -16.26
CA ILE A 546 17.06 23.30 -17.64
C ILE A 546 16.14 22.07 -17.73
N LEU A 547 16.33 21.09 -16.84
CA LEU A 547 15.51 19.88 -16.82
C LEU A 547 14.04 20.20 -16.57
N GLY A 548 13.75 21.11 -15.62
CA GLY A 548 12.38 21.51 -15.30
C GLY A 548 11.66 22.15 -16.48
N VAL A 549 12.30 23.11 -17.16
CA VAL A 549 11.69 23.80 -18.31
C VAL A 549 11.48 22.85 -19.48
N ILE A 550 12.43 21.97 -19.79
CA ILE A 550 12.26 20.97 -20.86
C ILE A 550 11.13 20.00 -20.51
N HIS A 551 11.06 19.53 -19.27
CA HIS A 551 10.02 18.61 -18.82
C HIS A 551 8.61 19.23 -18.86
N MET A 552 8.47 20.50 -18.46
CA MET A 552 7.19 21.22 -18.55
C MET A 552 6.80 21.53 -20.00
N LEU A 553 7.74 21.98 -20.85
CA LEU A 553 7.48 22.20 -22.27
C LEU A 553 7.02 20.91 -22.95
N PHE A 554 7.61 19.78 -22.57
CA PHE A 554 7.17 18.46 -23.01
C PHE A 554 5.74 18.16 -22.56
N GLY A 555 5.39 18.40 -21.29
CA GLY A 555 4.02 18.26 -20.78
C GLY A 555 3.00 19.11 -21.54
N VAL A 556 3.30 20.40 -21.79
CA VAL A 556 2.42 21.29 -22.58
C VAL A 556 2.29 20.79 -24.02
N SER A 557 3.34 20.23 -24.63
CA SER A 557 3.25 19.66 -25.97
C SER A 557 2.28 18.47 -26.07
N LEU A 558 2.07 17.72 -24.98
CA LEU A 558 1.10 16.60 -24.94
C LEU A 558 -0.35 17.07 -25.01
N SER A 559 -0.67 18.28 -24.53
CA SER A 559 -2.04 18.82 -24.61
C SER A 559 -2.48 19.04 -26.06
N LEU A 560 -1.55 19.36 -26.97
CA LEU A 560 -1.82 19.46 -28.41
C LEU A 560 -2.34 18.15 -28.98
N PHE A 561 -1.71 17.01 -28.64
CA PHE A 561 -2.12 15.70 -29.14
C PHE A 561 -3.51 15.29 -28.60
N ASN A 562 -3.86 15.70 -27.39
CA ASN A 562 -5.22 15.54 -26.85
C ASN A 562 -6.23 16.36 -27.66
N HIS A 563 -5.98 17.65 -27.86
CA HIS A 563 -6.91 18.53 -28.59
C HIS A 563 -7.08 18.17 -30.06
N LEU A 564 -6.02 17.69 -30.71
CA LEU A 564 -6.06 17.18 -32.08
C LEU A 564 -6.96 15.95 -32.18
N TYR A 565 -6.86 15.03 -31.22
CA TYR A 565 -7.64 13.79 -31.22
C TYR A 565 -9.12 14.01 -30.93
N PHE A 566 -9.45 14.85 -29.96
CA PHE A 566 -10.84 15.22 -29.68
C PHE A 566 -11.45 16.19 -30.71
N GLN A 567 -10.71 16.56 -31.76
CA GLN A 567 -11.15 17.46 -32.84
C GLN A 567 -11.72 18.80 -32.31
N LYS A 568 -11.05 19.41 -31.32
CA LYS A 568 -11.45 20.71 -30.74
C LYS A 568 -10.53 21.84 -31.24
N PRO A 569 -10.74 22.39 -32.46
CA PRO A 569 -9.82 23.36 -33.07
C PRO A 569 -9.69 24.66 -32.26
N LEU A 570 -10.75 25.06 -31.54
CA LEU A 570 -10.77 26.28 -30.73
C LEU A 570 -9.77 26.21 -29.57
N ASN A 571 -9.61 25.04 -28.94
CA ASN A 571 -8.65 24.86 -27.84
C ASN A 571 -7.20 24.83 -28.34
N ILE A 572 -6.96 24.43 -29.59
CA ILE A 572 -5.62 24.46 -30.19
C ILE A 572 -5.16 25.92 -30.38
N TYR A 573 -5.97 26.73 -31.05
CA TYR A 573 -5.60 28.10 -31.38
C TYR A 573 -5.60 29.04 -30.16
N LEU A 574 -6.56 28.87 -29.25
CA LEU A 574 -6.78 29.82 -28.13
C LEU A 574 -6.32 29.29 -26.77
N GLY A 575 -5.87 28.03 -26.69
CA GLY A 575 -5.28 27.43 -25.48
C GLY A 575 -3.81 27.11 -25.70
N PHE A 576 -3.52 26.05 -26.45
CA PHE A 576 -2.16 25.51 -26.61
C PHE A 576 -1.15 26.53 -27.18
N ILE A 577 -1.49 27.26 -28.24
CA ILE A 577 -0.55 28.20 -28.89
C ILE A 577 -0.13 29.33 -27.93
N PRO A 578 -1.06 30.06 -27.27
CA PRO A 578 -0.68 31.03 -26.25
C PRO A 578 0.14 30.44 -25.09
N GLU A 579 -0.23 29.25 -24.61
CA GLU A 579 0.44 28.58 -23.49
C GLU A 579 1.91 28.25 -23.78
N ILE A 580 2.18 27.66 -24.96
CA ILE A 580 3.55 27.30 -25.37
C ILE A 580 4.40 28.54 -25.65
N ILE A 581 3.82 29.57 -26.30
CA ILE A 581 4.52 30.83 -26.58
C ILE A 581 4.88 31.54 -25.28
N PHE A 582 3.95 31.61 -24.32
CA PHE A 582 4.19 32.21 -23.01
C PHE A 582 5.32 31.52 -22.23
N MET A 583 5.33 30.18 -22.21
CA MET A 583 6.36 29.42 -21.51
C MET A 583 7.73 29.48 -22.22
N ALA A 584 7.73 29.38 -23.55
CA ALA A 584 8.96 29.42 -24.34
C ALA A 584 9.62 30.81 -24.34
N SER A 585 8.84 31.89 -24.38
CA SER A 585 9.37 33.25 -24.42
C SER A 585 10.07 33.67 -23.12
N LEU A 586 9.57 33.22 -21.97
CA LEU A 586 10.14 33.55 -20.67
C LEU A 586 11.21 32.53 -20.24
N PHE A 587 10.79 31.27 -20.07
CA PHE A 587 11.64 30.24 -19.47
C PHE A 587 12.49 29.50 -20.51
N GLY A 588 11.97 29.31 -21.73
CA GLY A 588 12.79 28.80 -22.84
C GLY A 588 13.96 29.73 -23.15
N TYR A 589 13.74 31.04 -23.13
CA TYR A 589 14.79 32.04 -23.26
C TYR A 589 15.82 31.97 -22.11
N LEU A 590 15.37 31.78 -20.86
CA LEU A 590 16.28 31.59 -19.73
C LEU A 590 17.21 30.39 -19.93
N VAL A 591 16.69 29.27 -20.46
CA VAL A 591 17.50 28.09 -20.79
C VAL A 591 18.54 28.41 -21.88
N ILE A 592 18.14 29.13 -22.92
CA ILE A 592 19.05 29.57 -23.99
C ILE A 592 20.16 30.46 -23.42
N LEU A 593 19.84 31.38 -22.49
CA LEU A 593 20.84 32.23 -21.83
C LEU A 593 21.85 31.41 -21.00
N ILE A 594 21.42 30.33 -20.36
CA ILE A 594 22.31 29.44 -19.61
C ILE A 594 23.32 28.77 -20.56
N PHE A 595 22.83 28.17 -21.65
CA PHE A 595 23.70 27.53 -22.64
C PHE A 595 24.63 28.54 -23.31
N PHE A 596 24.12 29.71 -23.68
CA PHE A 596 24.92 30.77 -24.26
C PHE A 596 26.03 31.23 -23.32
N LYS A 597 25.72 31.40 -22.02
CA LYS A 597 26.74 31.77 -21.02
C LYS A 597 27.81 30.69 -20.85
N TRP A 598 27.46 29.41 -20.96
CA TRP A 598 28.44 28.32 -20.88
C TRP A 598 29.40 28.26 -22.06
N VAL A 599 28.99 28.74 -23.24
CA VAL A 599 29.82 28.70 -24.46
C VAL A 599 30.62 29.99 -24.67
N SER A 600 30.08 31.15 -24.29
CA SER A 600 30.64 32.44 -24.70
C SER A 600 31.68 33.04 -23.74
N TYR A 601 31.75 32.59 -22.49
CA TYR A 601 32.64 33.19 -21.48
C TYR A 601 33.74 32.22 -21.04
N ASP A 602 34.98 32.56 -21.39
CA ASP A 602 36.19 31.86 -20.96
C ASP A 602 36.84 32.56 -19.75
N ALA A 603 37.82 31.88 -19.13
CA ALA A 603 38.63 32.36 -18.00
C ALA A 603 39.18 33.79 -18.20
N ARG A 604 39.61 34.12 -19.43
CA ARG A 604 40.17 35.43 -19.81
C ARG A 604 39.14 36.57 -19.79
N SER A 605 37.85 36.24 -19.98
CA SER A 605 36.72 37.18 -20.01
C SER A 605 35.87 37.15 -18.73
N SER A 606 36.28 36.39 -17.73
CA SER A 606 35.50 36.08 -16.52
C SER A 606 35.09 37.31 -15.69
N ARG A 607 35.92 38.36 -15.68
CA ARG A 607 35.66 39.63 -14.96
C ARG A 607 34.42 40.36 -15.48
N ASP A 608 34.07 40.16 -16.74
CA ASP A 608 32.97 40.83 -17.42
C ASP A 608 31.71 39.96 -17.51
N ALA A 609 31.68 38.79 -16.87
CA ALA A 609 30.57 37.84 -16.99
C ALA A 609 29.33 38.30 -16.19
N PRO A 610 28.20 38.63 -16.84
CA PRO A 610 27.02 39.16 -16.19
C PRO A 610 26.24 38.09 -15.40
N SER A 611 25.49 38.51 -14.38
CA SER A 611 24.60 37.63 -13.61
C SER A 611 23.33 37.33 -14.40
N LEU A 612 23.01 36.03 -14.58
CA LEU A 612 21.80 35.60 -15.29
C LEU A 612 20.52 36.00 -14.54
N LEU A 613 20.56 36.00 -13.20
CA LEU A 613 19.42 36.34 -12.37
C LEU A 613 19.05 37.82 -12.53
N ILE A 614 20.04 38.72 -12.49
CA ILE A 614 19.82 40.16 -12.68
C ILE A 614 19.34 40.44 -14.10
N ALA A 615 19.94 39.80 -15.11
CA ALA A 615 19.49 39.93 -16.50
C ALA A 615 18.04 39.46 -16.71
N PHE A 616 17.59 38.46 -15.94
CA PHE A 616 16.21 37.96 -15.96
C PHE A 616 15.24 38.87 -15.19
N ILE A 617 15.65 39.45 -14.04
CA ILE A 617 14.83 40.45 -13.32
C ILE A 617 14.66 41.71 -14.16
N ASN A 618 15.75 42.22 -14.73
CA ASN A 618 15.74 43.44 -15.55
C ASN A 618 14.89 43.28 -16.81
N MET A 619 14.77 42.05 -17.33
CA MET A 619 13.86 41.72 -18.42
C MET A 619 12.40 42.05 -18.08
N PHE A 620 11.93 41.75 -16.87
CA PHE A 620 10.56 42.06 -16.44
C PHE A 620 10.38 43.51 -15.97
N LEU A 621 11.41 44.10 -15.37
CA LEU A 621 11.35 45.47 -14.85
C LEU A 621 11.59 46.54 -15.93
N PHE A 622 11.98 46.14 -17.15
CA PHE A 622 12.38 47.03 -18.24
C PHE A 622 13.49 48.04 -17.86
N ASN A 623 14.36 47.66 -16.92
CA ASN A 623 15.45 48.51 -16.45
C ASN A 623 16.78 48.08 -17.09
N TYR A 624 17.22 48.80 -18.12
CA TYR A 624 18.42 48.48 -18.90
C TYR A 624 19.54 49.53 -18.76
N ASP A 625 19.36 50.54 -17.91
CA ASP A 625 20.22 51.72 -17.86
C ASP A 625 21.45 51.58 -16.93
N ASP A 626 21.67 50.39 -16.35
CA ASP A 626 22.77 50.17 -15.40
C ASP A 626 24.11 49.91 -16.14
N PRO A 627 25.11 50.82 -16.07
CA PRO A 627 26.38 50.67 -16.78
C PRO A 627 27.25 49.51 -16.28
N SER A 628 26.92 48.97 -15.10
CA SER A 628 27.62 47.85 -14.48
C SER A 628 27.28 46.49 -15.12
N VAL A 629 26.18 46.41 -15.89
CA VAL A 629 25.68 45.17 -16.49
C VAL A 629 25.91 45.17 -18.00
N LYS A 630 26.99 44.51 -18.44
CA LYS A 630 27.27 44.34 -19.88
C LYS A 630 26.25 43.41 -20.55
N PRO A 631 25.79 43.70 -21.78
CA PRO A 631 24.92 42.81 -22.53
C PRO A 631 25.65 41.52 -22.92
N LEU A 632 24.98 40.37 -22.84
CA LEU A 632 25.50 39.05 -23.21
C LEU A 632 25.76 38.94 -24.72
N TYR A 633 24.87 39.51 -25.54
CA TYR A 633 24.97 39.47 -27.00
C TYR A 633 24.44 40.76 -27.64
N ARG A 634 24.83 41.02 -28.89
CA ARG A 634 24.42 42.21 -29.64
C ARG A 634 22.91 42.17 -29.89
N GLY A 635 22.19 43.22 -29.50
CA GLY A 635 20.73 43.31 -29.68
C GLY A 635 19.88 42.70 -28.56
N GLN A 636 20.49 42.34 -27.41
CA GLN A 636 19.78 41.73 -26.28
C GLN A 636 18.56 42.54 -25.81
N MET A 637 18.69 43.87 -25.68
CA MET A 637 17.60 44.73 -25.22
C MET A 637 16.36 44.63 -26.12
N GLY A 638 16.55 44.67 -27.44
CA GLY A 638 15.44 44.57 -28.40
C GLY A 638 14.73 43.21 -28.33
N LEU A 639 15.48 42.12 -28.22
CA LEU A 639 14.90 40.78 -28.11
C LEU A 639 14.13 40.59 -26.79
N GLN A 640 14.69 41.04 -25.66
CA GLN A 640 14.06 40.91 -24.35
C GLN A 640 12.74 41.68 -24.28
N ILE A 641 12.70 42.92 -24.78
CA ILE A 641 11.47 43.72 -24.85
C ILE A 641 10.42 43.03 -25.73
N PHE A 642 10.83 42.53 -26.90
CA PHE A 642 9.93 41.81 -27.82
C PHE A 642 9.31 40.56 -27.18
N LEU A 643 10.12 39.73 -26.51
CA LEU A 643 9.66 38.50 -25.87
C LEU A 643 8.66 38.78 -24.73
N VAL A 644 8.91 39.80 -23.91
CA VAL A 644 8.00 40.17 -22.81
C VAL A 644 6.68 40.75 -23.34
N ILE A 645 6.72 41.56 -24.39
CA ILE A 645 5.49 42.09 -25.03
C ILE A 645 4.64 40.94 -25.58
N ILE A 646 5.26 39.96 -26.24
CA ILE A 646 4.55 38.76 -26.72
C ILE A 646 3.94 37.97 -25.56
N ALA A 647 4.71 37.73 -24.50
CA ALA A 647 4.22 37.01 -23.32
C ALA A 647 3.02 37.73 -22.69
N LEU A 648 3.06 39.06 -22.59
CA LEU A 648 1.98 39.87 -22.05
C LEU A 648 0.75 39.90 -22.96
N ALA A 649 0.93 39.90 -24.29
CA ALA A 649 -0.15 39.81 -25.26
C ALA A 649 -0.88 38.46 -25.25
N CYS A 650 -0.18 37.36 -24.89
CA CYS A 650 -0.79 36.03 -24.77
C CYS A 650 -1.84 35.95 -23.65
N VAL A 651 -1.72 36.74 -22.57
CA VAL A 651 -2.63 36.66 -21.41
C VAL A 651 -4.06 37.12 -21.77
N PRO A 652 -4.29 38.32 -22.36
CA PRO A 652 -5.61 38.70 -22.85
C PRO A 652 -6.14 37.77 -23.95
N CYS A 653 -5.24 37.20 -24.77
CA CYS A 653 -5.63 36.25 -25.81
C CYS A 653 -6.31 35.00 -25.21
N MET A 654 -5.73 34.40 -24.17
CA MET A 654 -6.31 33.23 -23.49
C MET A 654 -7.62 33.55 -22.76
N LEU A 655 -7.71 34.72 -22.11
CA LEU A 655 -8.83 35.07 -21.23
C LEU A 655 -10.07 35.54 -22.01
N ILE A 656 -9.87 36.48 -22.94
CA ILE A 656 -10.98 37.21 -23.58
C ILE A 656 -11.36 36.59 -24.93
N VAL A 657 -10.38 36.18 -25.74
CA VAL A 657 -10.66 35.75 -27.11
C VAL A 657 -11.44 34.44 -27.11
N LYS A 658 -11.08 33.49 -26.24
CA LYS A 658 -11.78 32.19 -26.13
C LYS A 658 -13.25 32.34 -25.74
N THR A 659 -13.53 33.13 -24.71
CA THR A 659 -14.88 33.35 -24.17
C THR A 659 -15.76 34.10 -25.17
N LEU A 660 -15.22 35.13 -25.85
CA LEU A 660 -15.95 35.87 -26.88
C LEU A 660 -16.22 35.06 -28.15
N VAL A 661 -15.27 34.23 -28.60
CA VAL A 661 -15.46 33.35 -29.76
C VAL A 661 -16.53 32.31 -29.48
N LEU A 662 -16.53 31.69 -28.29
CA LEU A 662 -17.58 30.75 -27.86
C LEU A 662 -18.96 31.43 -27.81
N ARG A 663 -19.04 32.64 -27.24
CA ARG A 663 -20.29 33.43 -27.22
C ARG A 663 -20.79 33.74 -28.62
N ARG A 664 -19.90 34.13 -29.54
CA ARG A 664 -20.25 34.41 -30.94
C ARG A 664 -20.77 33.16 -31.64
N GLN A 665 -20.16 32.00 -31.43
CA GLN A 665 -20.62 30.73 -31.98
C GLN A 665 -21.99 30.30 -31.41
N TYR A 666 -22.21 30.51 -30.11
CA TYR A 666 -23.50 30.25 -29.47
C TYR A 666 -24.61 31.13 -30.05
N LEU A 667 -24.39 32.45 -30.15
CA LEU A 667 -25.34 33.40 -30.74
C LEU A 667 -25.63 33.07 -32.20
N TRP A 668 -24.60 32.66 -32.97
CA TRP A 668 -24.78 32.27 -34.36
C TRP A 668 -25.58 30.98 -34.51
N ARG A 669 -25.33 29.95 -33.67
CA ARG A 669 -26.14 28.72 -33.62
C ARG A 669 -27.59 29.00 -33.23
N LYS A 670 -27.81 29.89 -32.26
CA LYS A 670 -29.16 30.31 -31.87
C LYS A 670 -29.89 30.96 -33.04
N HIS A 671 -29.25 31.91 -33.74
CA HIS A 671 -29.84 32.55 -34.93
C HIS A 671 -30.13 31.57 -36.07
N LEU A 672 -29.28 30.55 -36.28
CA LEU A 672 -29.50 29.51 -37.29
C LEU A 672 -30.68 28.58 -36.92
N GLY A 673 -30.80 28.21 -35.64
CA GLY A 673 -31.89 27.40 -35.12
C GLY A 673 -33.25 28.09 -35.20
N THR A 674 -33.29 29.41 -34.97
CA THR A 674 -34.53 30.20 -35.10
C THR A 674 -34.98 30.35 -36.57
N GLN A 675 -34.08 30.29 -37.54
CA GLN A 675 -34.45 30.33 -38.97
C GLN A 675 -35.06 29.01 -39.47
N ASN A 676 -34.65 27.85 -38.94
CA ASN A 676 -35.15 26.55 -39.39
C ASN A 676 -36.55 26.19 -38.85
N PHE A 677 -37.05 26.87 -37.81
CA PHE A 677 -38.41 26.71 -37.28
C PHE A 677 -39.39 27.81 -37.76
N GLY A 678 -38.93 28.73 -38.60
CA GLY A 678 -39.68 29.90 -39.07
C GLY A 678 -40.48 29.68 -40.35
N GLY A 679 -41.11 28.53 -40.53
CA GLY A 679 -41.89 28.27 -41.74
C GLY A 679 -42.85 27.09 -41.61
N ILE A 680 -44.08 27.37 -41.16
CA ILE A 680 -45.37 26.84 -41.66
C ILE A 680 -46.46 27.51 -40.81
N ARG A 681 -47.12 28.53 -41.37
CA ARG A 681 -48.48 28.93 -40.97
C ARG A 681 -49.41 28.27 -41.98
N VAL A 682 -50.09 27.19 -41.58
CA VAL A 682 -51.24 26.67 -42.34
C VAL A 682 -52.49 27.24 -41.69
N GLY A 683 -53.21 28.05 -42.48
CA GLY A 683 -54.52 28.58 -42.12
C GLY A 683 -55.59 27.50 -42.15
N ASN A 684 -56.61 27.70 -41.32
CA ASN A 684 -57.80 26.86 -41.20
C ASN A 684 -58.47 26.55 -42.55
N GLY A 685 -58.72 25.26 -42.77
CA GLY A 685 -59.75 24.74 -43.68
C GLY A 685 -60.23 23.39 -43.13
N PRO A 686 -61.55 23.13 -43.01
CA PRO A 686 -62.06 21.87 -42.48
C PRO A 686 -62.29 20.90 -43.64
N THR A 687 -61.79 19.66 -43.54
CA THR A 687 -62.43 18.45 -44.07
C THR A 687 -61.63 17.23 -43.62
N GLU A 688 -62.38 16.28 -43.07
CA GLU A 688 -61.99 14.93 -42.69
C GLU A 688 -61.40 14.16 -43.89
N ASP A 689 -60.30 13.43 -43.67
CA ASP A 689 -60.17 11.99 -43.98
C ASP A 689 -58.77 11.47 -43.63
N GLU A 690 -58.74 10.23 -43.20
CA GLU A 690 -57.75 9.50 -42.40
C GLU A 690 -56.34 9.35 -42.99
N ALA A 691 -55.33 9.36 -42.10
CA ALA A 691 -54.26 8.35 -42.06
C ALA A 691 -53.50 8.44 -40.72
N GLU A 692 -53.90 7.61 -39.75
CA GLU A 692 -53.09 7.31 -38.57
C GLU A 692 -51.83 6.52 -38.98
N ILE A 693 -50.66 7.09 -38.76
CA ILE A 693 -49.45 6.33 -38.43
C ILE A 693 -49.05 6.77 -37.04
N ILE A 694 -49.52 6.01 -36.05
CA ILE A 694 -49.08 6.11 -34.66
C ILE A 694 -47.63 5.64 -34.63
N GLN A 695 -46.69 6.59 -34.67
CA GLN A 695 -45.29 6.32 -34.38
C GLN A 695 -45.06 6.53 -32.88
N HIS A 696 -44.73 5.43 -32.21
CA HIS A 696 -44.34 5.30 -30.81
C HIS A 696 -43.33 6.40 -30.41
N ASP A 697 -43.79 7.39 -29.63
CA ASP A 697 -42.93 8.46 -29.08
C ASP A 697 -43.09 8.58 -27.55
N GLN A 698 -43.13 7.43 -26.87
CA GLN A 698 -43.19 7.35 -25.39
C GLN A 698 -41.92 6.76 -24.74
N LEU A 699 -40.76 6.85 -25.40
CA LEU A 699 -39.49 6.40 -24.81
C LEU A 699 -38.33 7.40 -24.93
N SER A 700 -38.66 8.70 -25.06
CA SER A 700 -37.70 9.80 -25.01
C SER A 700 -37.92 10.71 -23.80
N GLN A 701 -38.05 10.13 -22.60
CA GLN A 701 -38.07 10.87 -21.33
C GLN A 701 -36.73 10.89 -20.59
N HIS A 702 -35.64 10.48 -21.25
CA HIS A 702 -34.26 10.69 -20.78
C HIS A 702 -33.40 11.35 -21.88
N SER A 703 -33.86 12.48 -22.41
CA SER A 703 -32.93 13.47 -22.95
C SER A 703 -32.38 14.25 -21.75
N GLU A 704 -31.22 13.84 -21.24
CA GLU A 704 -30.41 14.69 -20.36
C GLU A 704 -30.30 16.08 -21.00
N GLU A 705 -30.71 17.09 -20.23
CA GLU A 705 -30.70 18.49 -20.61
C GLU A 705 -29.31 18.88 -21.11
N GLU A 706 -29.21 19.41 -22.34
CA GLU A 706 -27.98 20.08 -22.75
C GLU A 706 -27.72 21.23 -21.76
N PRO A 707 -26.51 21.35 -21.18
CA PRO A 707 -26.25 22.36 -20.16
C PRO A 707 -26.51 23.74 -20.74
N GLU A 708 -27.36 24.52 -20.06
CA GLU A 708 -27.61 25.92 -20.41
C GLU A 708 -26.27 26.66 -20.51
N PHE A 709 -25.99 27.26 -21.67
CA PHE A 709 -24.74 28.01 -21.88
C PHE A 709 -24.74 29.28 -21.02
N ASN A 710 -24.19 29.18 -19.81
CA ASN A 710 -23.98 30.32 -18.93
C ASN A 710 -22.63 30.97 -19.26
N PHE A 711 -22.69 32.11 -19.95
CA PHE A 711 -21.49 32.89 -20.29
C PHE A 711 -20.71 33.32 -19.05
N GLY A 712 -21.39 33.62 -17.93
CA GLY A 712 -20.75 34.04 -16.68
C GLY A 712 -19.86 32.94 -16.11
N ASP A 713 -20.39 31.73 -16.01
CA ASP A 713 -19.66 30.58 -15.46
C ASP A 713 -18.45 30.20 -16.33
N MET A 714 -18.65 30.13 -17.65
CA MET A 714 -17.55 29.87 -18.60
C MET A 714 -16.46 30.95 -18.52
N ALA A 715 -16.83 32.22 -18.38
CA ALA A 715 -15.87 33.32 -18.28
C ALA A 715 -15.07 33.27 -16.97
N VAL A 716 -15.73 32.97 -15.84
CA VAL A 716 -15.08 32.82 -14.54
C VAL A 716 -14.13 31.61 -14.54
N HIS A 717 -14.59 30.45 -15.00
CA HIS A 717 -13.76 29.24 -15.09
C HIS A 717 -12.52 29.46 -15.98
N GLN A 718 -12.69 30.10 -17.14
CA GLN A 718 -11.56 30.40 -18.03
C GLN A 718 -10.60 31.44 -17.42
N ALA A 719 -11.11 32.42 -16.67
CA ALA A 719 -10.27 33.38 -15.96
C ALA A 719 -9.42 32.70 -14.88
N ILE A 720 -10.02 31.80 -14.08
CA ILE A 720 -9.30 31.01 -13.07
C ILE A 720 -8.21 30.18 -13.75
N HIS A 721 -8.55 29.41 -14.79
CA HIS A 721 -7.58 28.60 -15.54
C HIS A 721 -6.40 29.44 -16.07
N THR A 722 -6.67 30.63 -16.62
CA THR A 722 -5.62 31.49 -17.18
C THR A 722 -4.69 32.05 -16.09
N ILE A 723 -5.26 32.50 -14.97
CA ILE A 723 -4.49 33.03 -13.83
C ILE A 723 -3.66 31.92 -13.19
N GLU A 724 -4.27 30.76 -12.94
CA GLU A 724 -3.61 29.58 -12.40
C GLU A 724 -2.46 29.12 -13.32
N TYR A 725 -2.68 29.09 -14.63
CA TYR A 725 -1.62 28.72 -15.57
C TYR A 725 -0.45 29.72 -15.54
N CYS A 726 -0.72 31.03 -15.60
CA CYS A 726 0.33 32.05 -15.68
C CYS A 726 1.17 32.11 -14.39
N LEU A 727 0.52 32.20 -13.22
CA LEU A 727 1.21 32.21 -11.92
C LEU A 727 1.83 30.84 -11.63
N GLY A 728 1.12 29.78 -12.00
CA GLY A 728 1.58 28.41 -11.89
C GLY A 728 2.86 28.15 -12.68
N CYS A 729 3.05 28.73 -13.88
CA CYS A 729 4.30 28.55 -14.63
C CYS A 729 5.53 29.07 -13.88
N ILE A 730 5.41 30.21 -13.18
CA ILE A 730 6.50 30.76 -12.37
C ILE A 730 6.76 29.88 -11.15
N SER A 731 5.70 29.52 -10.41
CA SER A 731 5.77 28.67 -9.23
C SER A 731 6.34 27.28 -9.57
N ASN A 732 5.85 26.65 -10.63
CA ASN A 732 6.26 25.33 -11.09
C ASN A 732 7.73 25.33 -11.54
N THR A 733 8.20 26.37 -12.25
CA THR A 733 9.62 26.47 -12.62
C THR A 733 10.52 26.59 -11.38
N ALA A 734 10.14 27.42 -10.41
CA ALA A 734 10.88 27.55 -9.15
C ALA A 734 10.86 26.24 -8.33
N SER A 735 9.76 25.49 -8.40
CA SER A 735 9.58 24.19 -7.76
C SER A 735 10.64 23.16 -8.16
N TYR A 736 11.15 23.22 -9.40
CA TYR A 736 12.22 22.33 -9.88
C TYR A 736 13.57 22.58 -9.18
N LEU A 737 13.76 23.69 -8.46
CA LEU A 737 14.95 23.90 -7.62
C LEU A 737 15.10 22.83 -6.54
N ARG A 738 14.04 22.09 -6.19
CA ARG A 738 14.11 20.91 -5.33
C ARG A 738 15.09 19.85 -5.83
N LEU A 739 15.17 19.65 -7.16
CA LEU A 739 16.14 18.71 -7.76
C LEU A 739 17.56 19.03 -7.30
N TRP A 740 17.90 20.32 -7.30
CA TRP A 740 19.20 20.82 -6.84
C TRP A 740 19.35 20.72 -5.32
N ALA A 741 18.35 21.19 -4.56
CA ALA A 741 18.42 21.24 -3.11
C ALA A 741 18.62 19.86 -2.48
N LEU A 742 17.85 18.85 -2.90
CA LEU A 742 17.99 17.47 -2.41
C LEU A 742 19.30 16.84 -2.87
N SER A 743 19.72 17.07 -4.12
CA SER A 743 21.01 16.57 -4.62
C SER A 743 22.21 17.17 -3.89
N LEU A 744 22.11 18.41 -3.40
CA LEU A 744 23.15 19.03 -2.58
C LEU A 744 23.13 18.47 -1.16
N ALA A 745 21.94 18.37 -0.55
CA ALA A 745 21.78 17.80 0.80
C ALA A 745 22.31 16.36 0.87
N HIS A 746 21.96 15.52 -0.10
CA HIS A 746 22.42 14.13 -0.18
C HIS A 746 23.96 14.04 -0.28
N ALA A 747 24.58 14.83 -1.14
CA ALA A 747 26.03 14.85 -1.29
C ALA A 747 26.74 15.33 -0.01
N GLN A 748 26.20 16.34 0.67
CA GLN A 748 26.76 16.86 1.92
C GLN A 748 26.58 15.90 3.10
N LEU A 749 25.42 15.25 3.22
CA LEU A 749 25.18 14.28 4.27
C LEU A 749 26.09 13.05 4.10
N SER A 750 26.30 12.60 2.87
CA SER A 750 27.24 11.53 2.54
C SER A 750 28.68 11.89 2.90
N GLU A 751 29.11 13.13 2.61
CA GLU A 751 30.43 13.64 2.98
C GLU A 751 30.63 13.75 4.49
N VAL A 752 29.64 14.26 5.22
CA VAL A 752 29.70 14.35 6.69
C VAL A 752 29.79 12.97 7.31
N LEU A 753 29.00 12.02 6.81
CA LEU A 753 28.99 10.65 7.33
C LEU A 753 30.33 9.94 7.05
N TRP A 754 30.93 10.16 5.87
CA TRP A 754 32.28 9.68 5.57
C TRP A 754 33.36 10.31 6.48
N THR A 755 33.36 11.63 6.60
CA THR A 755 34.41 12.38 7.32
C THR A 755 34.33 12.20 8.83
N MET A 756 33.13 12.08 9.42
CA MET A 756 32.98 11.91 10.87
C MET A 756 33.14 10.45 11.32
N VAL A 757 32.66 9.49 10.53
CA VAL A 757 32.64 8.07 10.92
C VAL A 757 33.83 7.31 10.33
N MET A 758 33.97 7.28 9.00
CA MET A 758 34.99 6.46 8.35
C MET A 758 36.42 6.99 8.57
N HIS A 759 36.60 8.32 8.60
CA HIS A 759 37.92 8.90 8.84
C HIS A 759 38.49 8.53 10.22
N LEU A 760 37.64 8.44 11.25
CA LEU A 760 38.05 8.01 12.59
C LEU A 760 38.62 6.58 12.57
N GLY A 761 37.96 5.67 11.84
CA GLY A 761 38.41 4.28 11.68
C GLY A 761 39.73 4.15 10.89
N LEU A 762 39.92 4.96 9.84
CA LEU A 762 41.12 4.91 8.99
C LEU A 762 42.38 5.53 9.63
N SER A 763 42.24 6.30 10.71
CA SER A 763 43.37 7.00 11.34
C SER A 763 44.36 6.09 12.09
N THR A 764 43.95 4.87 12.44
CA THR A 764 44.75 3.94 13.26
C THR A 764 45.49 2.90 12.40
N ARG A 765 46.82 2.79 12.57
CA ARG A 765 47.68 1.87 11.79
C ARG A 765 48.00 0.53 12.49
N SER A 766 47.35 0.23 13.63
CA SER A 766 47.64 -0.97 14.43
C SER A 766 46.74 -2.16 14.06
N LEU A 767 47.14 -3.39 14.44
CA LEU A 767 46.31 -4.61 14.25
C LEU A 767 44.99 -4.53 15.03
N ALA A 768 44.99 -3.88 16.20
CA ALA A 768 43.77 -3.54 16.93
C ALA A 768 42.87 -2.56 16.15
N GLY A 769 43.47 -1.73 15.30
CA GLY A 769 42.77 -0.85 14.36
C GLY A 769 41.91 -1.62 13.36
N PHE A 770 42.21 -2.88 13.02
CA PHE A 770 41.37 -3.69 12.14
C PHE A 770 40.02 -4.04 12.78
N ILE A 771 40.03 -4.49 14.04
CA ILE A 771 38.80 -4.81 14.79
C ILE A 771 37.97 -3.53 14.99
N PHE A 772 38.64 -2.45 15.36
CA PHE A 772 38.02 -1.13 15.52
C PHE A 772 37.39 -0.62 14.21
N LEU A 773 38.10 -0.75 13.08
CA LEU A 773 37.59 -0.40 11.76
C LEU A 773 36.37 -1.24 11.38
N SER A 774 36.35 -2.54 11.70
CA SER A 774 35.21 -3.41 11.40
C SER A 774 33.94 -3.00 12.15
N ILE A 775 34.06 -2.58 13.42
CA ILE A 775 32.92 -2.10 14.21
C ILE A 775 32.43 -0.76 13.66
N ILE A 776 33.34 0.16 13.36
CA ILE A 776 33.01 1.47 12.77
C ILE A 776 32.36 1.28 11.40
N PHE A 777 32.87 0.38 10.57
CA PHE A 777 32.29 0.09 9.25
C PHE A 777 30.88 -0.50 9.38
N CYS A 778 30.62 -1.37 10.36
CA CYS A 778 29.28 -1.88 10.63
C CYS A 778 28.32 -0.73 10.98
N SER A 779 28.74 0.18 11.87
CA SER A 779 27.95 1.37 12.21
C SER A 779 27.73 2.29 11.00
N PHE A 780 28.78 2.55 10.20
CA PHE A 780 28.70 3.30 8.96
C PHE A 780 27.71 2.67 7.98
N ALA A 781 27.74 1.35 7.80
CA ALA A 781 26.85 0.63 6.90
C ALA A 781 25.38 0.72 7.36
N VAL A 782 25.11 0.55 8.65
CA VAL A 782 23.75 0.69 9.21
C VAL A 782 23.23 2.11 9.04
N LEU A 783 24.03 3.13 9.37
CA LEU A 783 23.64 4.53 9.21
C LEU A 783 23.41 4.90 7.74
N THR A 784 24.25 4.38 6.84
CA THR A 784 24.11 4.58 5.40
C THR A 784 22.83 3.95 4.86
N VAL A 785 22.50 2.71 5.26
CA VAL A 785 21.27 2.07 4.82
C VAL A 785 20.03 2.78 5.39
N ALA A 786 20.01 3.07 6.69
CA ALA A 786 18.84 3.64 7.35
C ALA A 786 18.58 5.11 6.95
N ILE A 787 19.61 5.96 6.99
CA ILE A 787 19.44 7.41 6.80
C ILE A 787 19.56 7.77 5.31
N LEU A 788 20.65 7.37 4.67
CA LEU A 788 20.93 7.77 3.28
C LEU A 788 20.08 6.99 2.27
N LEU A 789 19.94 5.67 2.39
CA LEU A 789 19.17 4.89 1.41
C LEU A 789 17.66 4.92 1.66
N ILE A 790 17.20 4.67 2.89
CA ILE A 790 15.76 4.58 3.16
C ILE A 790 15.12 5.96 3.30
N MET A 791 15.57 6.81 4.23
CA MET A 791 14.89 8.09 4.49
C MET A 791 15.08 9.09 3.35
N GLU A 792 16.32 9.36 2.93
CA GLU A 792 16.60 10.28 1.81
C GLU A 792 16.10 9.70 0.48
N GLY A 793 16.21 8.39 0.25
CA GLY A 793 15.64 7.73 -0.92
C GLY A 793 14.11 7.87 -1.00
N LEU A 794 13.40 7.69 0.10
CA LEU A 794 11.93 7.90 0.14
C LEU A 794 11.57 9.38 -0.05
N SER A 795 12.32 10.31 0.54
CA SER A 795 12.14 11.75 0.34
C SER A 795 12.29 12.14 -1.14
N ALA A 796 13.39 11.73 -1.77
CA ALA A 796 13.63 11.97 -3.18
C ALA A 796 12.57 11.30 -4.08
N PHE A 797 12.09 10.10 -3.73
CA PHE A 797 11.00 9.42 -4.43
C PHE A 797 9.71 10.25 -4.41
N LEU A 798 9.28 10.73 -3.24
CA LEU A 798 8.07 11.54 -3.10
C LEU A 798 8.19 12.91 -3.78
N HIS A 799 9.38 13.53 -3.74
CA HIS A 799 9.61 14.78 -4.46
C HIS A 799 9.62 14.60 -5.98
N ALA A 800 10.19 13.51 -6.50
CA ALA A 800 10.09 13.16 -7.92
C ALA A 800 8.64 12.91 -8.33
N LEU A 801 7.84 12.27 -7.45
CA LEU A 801 6.42 11.99 -7.69
C LEU A 801 5.61 13.27 -7.76
N ARG A 802 5.85 14.19 -6.83
CA ARG A 802 5.21 15.50 -6.80
C ARG A 802 5.43 16.26 -8.10
N LEU A 803 6.68 16.27 -8.62
CA LEU A 803 7.02 16.90 -9.91
C LEU A 803 6.22 16.34 -11.08
N HIS A 804 5.82 15.07 -11.03
CA HIS A 804 4.98 14.47 -12.07
C HIS A 804 3.50 14.83 -11.89
N TRP A 805 2.97 14.79 -10.68
CA TRP A 805 1.57 15.06 -10.41
C TRP A 805 1.19 16.53 -10.60
N VAL A 806 1.98 17.46 -10.03
CA VAL A 806 1.61 18.88 -10.01
C VAL A 806 2.18 19.63 -11.20
N GLU A 807 3.44 19.40 -11.57
CA GLU A 807 4.12 20.18 -12.60
C GLU A 807 3.97 19.60 -14.01
N PHE A 808 3.92 18.27 -14.17
CA PHE A 808 3.79 17.61 -15.47
C PHE A 808 2.34 17.33 -15.86
N GLN A 809 1.56 16.64 -15.02
CA GLN A 809 0.20 16.20 -15.34
C GLN A 809 -0.79 17.36 -15.45
N ASN A 810 -0.66 18.42 -14.64
CA ASN A 810 -1.55 19.60 -14.66
C ASN A 810 -1.62 20.32 -16.04
N LYS A 811 -0.73 19.99 -16.99
CA LYS A 811 -0.71 20.62 -18.32
C LYS A 811 -1.56 19.93 -19.37
N PHE A 812 -1.85 18.64 -19.21
CA PHE A 812 -2.56 17.87 -20.25
C PHE A 812 -3.53 16.82 -19.70
N TYR A 813 -3.43 16.50 -18.40
CA TYR A 813 -4.15 15.41 -17.75
C TYR A 813 -5.21 15.96 -16.81
N SER A 814 -6.49 15.63 -17.09
CA SER A 814 -7.63 16.20 -16.36
C SER A 814 -8.04 15.36 -15.14
N GLY A 815 -7.82 14.04 -15.18
CA GLY A 815 -7.93 13.16 -14.00
C GLY A 815 -9.34 12.88 -13.45
N GLN A 816 -10.41 13.07 -14.23
CA GLN A 816 -11.82 12.93 -13.80
C GLN A 816 -12.51 11.63 -14.27
N GLY A 817 -11.76 10.65 -14.76
CA GLY A 817 -12.32 9.45 -15.36
C GLY A 817 -12.77 8.38 -14.35
N PHE A 818 -13.42 7.34 -14.87
CA PHE A 818 -13.81 6.15 -14.10
C PHE A 818 -12.84 4.99 -14.38
N LYS A 819 -12.37 4.30 -13.35
CA LYS A 819 -11.47 3.15 -13.53
C LYS A 819 -12.25 1.95 -14.00
N PHE A 820 -11.76 1.28 -15.05
CA PHE A 820 -12.31 -0.01 -15.45
C PHE A 820 -11.95 -1.08 -14.42
N LEU A 821 -12.99 -1.64 -13.78
CA LEU A 821 -12.89 -2.73 -12.83
C LEU A 821 -13.62 -3.94 -13.43
N PRO A 822 -12.92 -4.79 -14.18
CA PRO A 822 -13.55 -5.97 -14.75
C PRO A 822 -13.93 -6.96 -13.66
N PHE A 823 -15.02 -7.68 -13.89
CA PHE A 823 -15.44 -8.81 -13.09
C PHE A 823 -14.51 -10.00 -13.35
N THR A 824 -13.53 -10.22 -12.47
CA THR A 824 -12.57 -11.33 -12.59
C THR A 824 -12.51 -12.13 -11.28
N PHE A 825 -12.29 -13.44 -11.35
CA PHE A 825 -12.12 -14.23 -10.13
C PHE A 825 -10.79 -13.99 -9.42
N GLU A 826 -9.71 -13.68 -10.15
CA GLU A 826 -8.39 -13.44 -9.54
C GLU A 826 -8.43 -12.28 -8.53
N SER A 827 -9.07 -11.17 -8.89
CA SER A 827 -9.23 -10.01 -8.00
C SER A 827 -10.06 -10.31 -6.75
N ILE A 828 -11.01 -11.24 -6.85
CA ILE A 828 -11.92 -11.62 -5.76
C ILE A 828 -11.23 -12.60 -4.79
N LEU A 829 -10.36 -13.48 -5.31
CA LEU A 829 -9.56 -14.40 -4.51
C LEU A 829 -8.44 -13.68 -3.74
N ASP A 830 -7.87 -12.63 -4.34
CA ASP A 830 -6.93 -11.71 -3.70
C ASP A 830 -7.59 -10.80 -2.64
N GLY A 831 -8.93 -10.71 -2.61
CA GLY A 831 -9.68 -9.87 -1.69
C GLY A 831 -9.77 -8.38 -2.07
N ARG A 832 -9.38 -8.00 -3.29
CA ARG A 832 -9.40 -6.58 -3.76
C ARG A 832 -10.80 -6.04 -4.08
N PHE A 833 -11.82 -6.87 -3.99
CA PHE A 833 -13.23 -6.51 -4.24
C PHE A 833 -14.02 -6.24 -2.94
N GLU A 834 -13.38 -6.34 -1.76
CA GLU A 834 -14.02 -6.04 -0.47
C GLU A 834 -13.89 -4.56 -0.04
N ASP A 835 -13.15 -3.74 -0.81
CA ASP A 835 -13.09 -2.27 -0.71
C ASP A 835 -13.84 -1.63 -1.91
#